data_AF-A0A1W2E3Z7-F1
#
_entry.id   AF-A0A1W2E3Z7-F1
#
_cell.length_a   1.000
_cell.length_b   1.000
_cell.length_c   1.000
_cell.angle_alpha   90.00
_cell.angle_beta   90.00
_cell.angle_gamma   90.00
#
_symmetry.space_group_name_H-M   'P 1'
#
loop_
_entity.id
_entity.type
_entity.pdbx_description
1 polymer ?
#
loop_
_entity_poly.entity_id
_entity_poly.type
_entity_poly.pdbx_seq_one_letter_code
_entity_poly.pdbx_strand_id
1 'polypeptide(L)'
;MNLEEIQNLVSSAVEPGYRGKLLARGQARAMIWRDGLLPEGAPDFISTLSYDLLSYGHSLLLLGIRLREEGGDQSLMRSAFEHAGEAIEAVVSKGDPDDPRRGFFRLLAASSFHLASLSARAFSLLHMTAEDLNLSRMERGLAMLILRALDDLEGEILTWRLGGMGSEEAIIADLAQAEQGSKAQADSDPLSDALDRALCDAFYGGLGAYILALETGAPELVEHARGELTKGLESAATLNMVPQWWCFRIAIHLLDDLWNSSFHAVLPPDVIGEDSASWVELRSLFITSLIRRKRSEIELWPSQIEGAQRSVDEVLQSSLWQRCLLRHNEDIQHLLTGTLKARANIIWGQTTAPQRRGYFLAGVGLHTGQRLDAVAKNANDLLIAANAAILNGDQENSVSAIVGLAETIFDISPFIPDPFPDNWREVLSAWLLGQPLSQLANENTSNILRFVENGLIYKLPWGIDAIRVRAQANGDTFGEEGMFTIDDFEVGLAVPAIETGTLNVSAATLMQAGFNSRQAAIKVVHDTDATFLNSHDLKEWLDSELVQELNNDDGWPTPESRGLWLEFITEFVPPERSVWKRQDAVISVSWIDTEQALPEGSIVRVIKSGARTLIFSPSMKAIGEAYDTLARTPRGVLIAKTTSNSGSIALRYFGPEPLADLFA
;
A
#
# COMPACT_ATOMS: atom_id res chain seq x y z
N MET A 1 -8.23 -38.01 -10.62
CA MET A 1 -9.52 -37.36 -10.41
C MET A 1 -9.61 -36.29 -11.48
N ASN A 2 -10.63 -36.31 -12.31
CA ASN A 2 -10.80 -35.30 -13.35
C ASN A 2 -11.40 -34.00 -12.77
N LEU A 3 -11.39 -32.91 -13.54
CA LEU A 3 -11.89 -31.59 -13.10
C LEU A 3 -13.34 -31.66 -12.60
N GLU A 4 -14.22 -32.39 -13.29
CA GLU A 4 -15.64 -32.52 -12.92
C GLU A 4 -15.82 -33.21 -11.56
N GLU A 5 -15.07 -34.29 -11.31
CA GLU A 5 -15.06 -34.98 -10.02
C GLU A 5 -14.57 -34.07 -8.89
N ILE A 6 -13.52 -33.26 -9.12
CA ILE A 6 -13.02 -32.30 -8.14
C ILE A 6 -14.09 -31.25 -7.82
N GLN A 7 -14.72 -30.65 -8.85
CA GLN A 7 -15.77 -29.66 -8.67
C GLN A 7 -16.98 -30.22 -7.91
N ASN A 8 -17.38 -31.46 -8.21
CA ASN A 8 -18.50 -32.10 -7.51
C ASN A 8 -18.18 -32.35 -6.03
N LEU A 9 -16.96 -32.79 -5.72
CA LEU A 9 -16.52 -32.99 -4.34
C LEU A 9 -16.47 -31.68 -3.56
N VAL A 10 -15.90 -30.63 -4.15
CA VAL A 10 -15.87 -29.31 -3.52
C VAL A 10 -17.28 -28.77 -3.32
N SER A 11 -18.14 -28.83 -4.35
CA SER A 11 -19.52 -28.34 -4.28
C SER A 11 -20.29 -29.02 -3.15
N SER A 12 -20.19 -30.35 -3.04
CA SER A 12 -20.82 -31.08 -1.93
C SER A 12 -20.22 -30.72 -0.57
N ALA A 13 -18.91 -30.53 -0.48
CA ALA A 13 -18.20 -30.26 0.76
C ALA A 13 -18.46 -28.84 1.32
N VAL A 14 -18.78 -27.86 0.48
CA VAL A 14 -19.10 -26.48 0.90
C VAL A 14 -20.59 -26.27 1.19
N GLU A 15 -21.45 -27.28 1.00
CA GLU A 15 -22.86 -27.16 1.36
C GLU A 15 -23.04 -26.98 2.89
N PRO A 16 -23.93 -26.09 3.36
CA PRO A 16 -24.15 -25.85 4.79
C PRO A 16 -24.50 -27.10 5.61
N GLY A 17 -25.10 -28.11 4.97
CA GLY A 17 -25.49 -29.38 5.61
C GLY A 17 -24.37 -30.42 5.70
N TYR A 18 -23.21 -30.18 5.09
CA TYR A 18 -22.15 -31.17 4.94
C TYR A 18 -21.73 -31.80 6.27
N ARG A 19 -21.70 -33.15 6.28
CA ARG A 19 -21.40 -34.00 7.46
C ARG A 19 -22.12 -33.55 8.74
N GLY A 20 -23.40 -33.21 8.63
CA GLY A 20 -24.20 -32.79 9.79
C GLY A 20 -23.81 -31.42 10.32
N LYS A 21 -23.63 -30.45 9.41
CA LYS A 21 -23.23 -29.06 9.71
C LYS A 21 -21.87 -28.97 10.42
N LEU A 22 -20.88 -29.75 9.96
CA LEU A 22 -19.57 -29.87 10.59
C LEU A 22 -18.92 -28.51 10.88
N LEU A 23 -18.84 -27.65 9.85
CA LEU A 23 -18.22 -26.33 9.96
C LEU A 23 -18.97 -25.44 10.97
N ALA A 24 -20.30 -25.35 10.87
CA ALA A 24 -21.11 -24.54 11.78
C ALA A 24 -20.99 -25.00 13.25
N ARG A 25 -20.89 -26.31 13.50
CA ARG A 25 -20.62 -26.86 14.84
C ARG A 25 -19.24 -26.45 15.35
N GLY A 26 -18.22 -26.48 14.48
CA GLY A 26 -16.88 -26.00 14.79
C GLY A 26 -16.85 -24.51 15.15
N GLN A 27 -17.50 -23.67 14.35
CA GLN A 27 -17.62 -22.23 14.58
C GLN A 27 -18.38 -21.93 15.88
N ALA A 28 -19.50 -22.62 16.13
CA ALA A 28 -20.26 -22.48 17.38
C ALA A 28 -19.40 -22.84 18.61
N ARG A 29 -18.60 -23.92 18.53
CA ARG A 29 -17.64 -24.27 19.59
C ARG A 29 -16.57 -23.20 19.77
N ALA A 30 -16.02 -22.68 18.67
CA ALA A 30 -14.97 -21.67 18.67
C ALA A 30 -15.39 -20.33 19.31
N MET A 31 -16.69 -20.04 19.33
CA MET A 31 -17.23 -18.86 20.00
C MET A 31 -17.12 -18.95 21.54
N ILE A 32 -17.20 -20.16 22.10
CA ILE A 32 -17.35 -20.37 23.55
C ILE A 32 -16.15 -21.02 24.23
N TRP A 33 -15.32 -21.79 23.53
CA TRP A 33 -14.13 -22.38 24.15
C TRP A 33 -12.98 -21.37 24.29
N ARG A 34 -12.13 -21.59 25.31
CA ARG A 34 -10.94 -20.81 25.64
C ARG A 34 -9.83 -21.78 26.01
N ASP A 35 -8.65 -21.59 25.43
CA ASP A 35 -7.47 -22.42 25.67
C ASP A 35 -7.76 -23.93 25.54
N GLY A 36 -8.59 -24.29 24.55
CA GLY A 36 -8.99 -25.68 24.29
C GLY A 36 -10.07 -26.25 25.24
N LEU A 37 -10.53 -25.48 26.23
CA LEU A 37 -11.50 -25.91 27.24
C LEU A 37 -12.88 -25.30 27.01
N LEU A 38 -13.92 -26.13 27.17
CA LEU A 38 -15.32 -25.69 27.12
C LEU A 38 -15.79 -25.24 28.51
N PRO A 39 -16.62 -24.17 28.59
CA PRO A 39 -17.21 -23.75 29.85
C PRO A 39 -18.21 -24.78 30.39
N GLU A 40 -18.45 -24.74 31.69
CA GLU A 40 -19.45 -25.62 32.33
C GLU A 40 -20.85 -25.39 31.72
N GLY A 41 -21.58 -26.48 31.47
CA GLY A 41 -22.91 -26.43 30.83
C GLY A 41 -22.88 -26.17 29.32
N ALA A 42 -21.70 -26.19 28.68
CA ALA A 42 -21.60 -26.12 27.22
C ALA A 42 -22.35 -27.29 26.53
N PRO A 43 -22.83 -27.09 25.29
CA PRO A 43 -23.38 -28.16 24.48
C PRO A 43 -22.39 -29.33 24.32
N ASP A 44 -22.91 -30.56 24.21
CA ASP A 44 -22.10 -31.75 24.03
C ASP A 44 -21.56 -31.82 22.58
N PHE A 45 -20.31 -31.39 22.40
CA PHE A 45 -19.59 -31.53 21.14
C PHE A 45 -18.86 -32.88 21.12
N ILE A 46 -18.89 -33.58 19.98
CA ILE A 46 -18.16 -34.83 19.82
C ILE A 46 -16.66 -34.59 20.06
N SER A 47 -16.00 -35.53 20.75
CA SER A 47 -14.57 -35.42 21.08
C SER A 47 -13.67 -35.38 19.85
N THR A 48 -14.12 -35.95 18.72
CA THR A 48 -13.39 -35.95 17.44
C THR A 48 -13.54 -34.67 16.64
N LEU A 49 -14.33 -33.69 17.09
CA LEU A 49 -14.69 -32.53 16.27
C LEU A 49 -13.48 -31.75 15.76
N SER A 50 -12.42 -31.61 16.59
CA SER A 50 -11.18 -30.94 16.14
C SER A 50 -10.49 -31.72 15.02
N TYR A 51 -10.41 -33.06 15.14
CA TYR A 51 -9.85 -33.92 14.11
C TYR A 51 -10.68 -33.85 12.81
N ASP A 52 -12.01 -33.91 12.94
CA ASP A 52 -12.93 -33.87 11.80
C ASP A 52 -12.84 -32.53 11.05
N LEU A 53 -12.73 -31.41 11.77
CA LEU A 53 -12.54 -30.06 11.21
C LEU A 53 -11.17 -29.91 10.53
N LEU A 54 -10.10 -30.38 11.16
CA LEU A 54 -8.76 -30.33 10.55
C LEU A 54 -8.70 -31.20 9.30
N SER A 55 -9.23 -32.42 9.33
CA SER A 55 -9.28 -33.31 8.16
C SER A 55 -10.11 -32.71 7.02
N TYR A 56 -11.27 -32.13 7.35
CA TYR A 56 -12.11 -31.39 6.41
C TYR A 56 -11.36 -30.19 5.79
N GLY A 57 -10.71 -29.37 6.62
CA GLY A 57 -9.97 -28.20 6.18
C GLY A 57 -8.79 -28.54 5.26
N HIS A 58 -7.95 -29.52 5.62
CA HIS A 58 -6.85 -29.97 4.74
C HIS A 58 -7.36 -30.52 3.41
N SER A 59 -8.44 -31.32 3.45
CA SER A 59 -9.00 -31.91 2.23
C SER A 59 -9.52 -30.82 1.29
N LEU A 60 -10.23 -29.82 1.82
CA LEU A 60 -10.72 -28.69 1.03
C LEU A 60 -9.60 -27.81 0.50
N LEU A 61 -8.56 -27.52 1.29
CA LEU A 61 -7.40 -26.77 0.83
C LEU A 61 -6.71 -27.50 -0.34
N LEU A 62 -6.53 -28.81 -0.22
CA LEU A 62 -5.94 -29.63 -1.29
C LEU A 62 -6.83 -29.68 -2.54
N LEU A 63 -8.14 -29.84 -2.37
CA LEU A 63 -9.09 -29.83 -3.49
C LEU A 63 -9.16 -28.45 -4.15
N GLY A 64 -9.10 -27.36 -3.39
CA GLY A 64 -9.03 -25.99 -3.91
C GLY A 64 -7.77 -25.75 -4.74
N ILE A 65 -6.61 -26.23 -4.27
CA ILE A 65 -5.35 -26.19 -5.02
C ILE A 65 -5.48 -26.98 -6.33
N ARG A 66 -5.99 -28.22 -6.28
CA ARG A 66 -6.18 -29.03 -7.49
C ARG A 66 -7.17 -28.40 -8.47
N LEU A 67 -8.23 -27.80 -7.95
CA LEU A 67 -9.20 -27.08 -8.78
C LEU A 67 -8.55 -25.90 -9.50
N ARG A 68 -7.62 -25.19 -8.83
CA ARG A 68 -6.81 -24.12 -9.42
C ARG A 68 -5.85 -24.65 -10.49
N GLU A 69 -5.12 -25.73 -10.20
CA GLU A 69 -4.17 -26.37 -11.14
C GLU A 69 -4.86 -26.82 -12.44
N GLU A 70 -6.10 -27.30 -12.35
CA GLU A 70 -6.91 -27.77 -13.49
C GLU A 70 -7.73 -26.65 -14.16
N GLY A 71 -7.61 -25.39 -13.73
CA GLY A 71 -8.33 -24.26 -14.32
C GLY A 71 -9.84 -24.27 -14.10
N GLY A 72 -10.29 -24.77 -12.95
CA GLY A 72 -11.70 -24.90 -12.58
C GLY A 72 -12.42 -23.60 -12.19
N ASP A 73 -13.68 -23.72 -11.77
CA ASP A 73 -14.51 -22.56 -11.42
C ASP A 73 -13.93 -21.72 -10.27
N GLN A 74 -13.78 -20.42 -10.53
CA GLN A 74 -13.14 -19.46 -9.62
C GLN A 74 -13.96 -19.23 -8.34
N SER A 75 -15.29 -19.25 -8.43
CA SER A 75 -16.17 -19.02 -7.27
C SER A 75 -16.12 -20.21 -6.32
N LEU A 76 -16.12 -21.41 -6.89
CA LEU A 76 -16.03 -22.67 -6.16
C LEU A 76 -14.64 -22.84 -5.53
N MET A 77 -13.58 -22.47 -6.24
CA MET A 77 -12.21 -22.43 -5.72
C MET A 77 -12.10 -21.50 -4.50
N ARG A 78 -12.60 -20.27 -4.59
CA ARG A 78 -12.62 -19.34 -3.46
C ARG A 78 -13.39 -19.90 -2.26
N SER A 79 -14.55 -20.50 -2.52
CA SER A 79 -15.36 -21.14 -1.47
C SER A 79 -14.61 -22.28 -0.78
N ALA A 80 -13.90 -23.12 -1.54
CA ALA A 80 -13.08 -24.21 -0.97
C ALA A 80 -12.01 -23.68 -0.01
N PHE A 81 -11.28 -22.63 -0.42
CA PHE A 81 -10.25 -22.00 0.40
C PHE A 81 -10.82 -21.31 1.63
N GLU A 82 -11.95 -20.61 1.49
CA GLU A 82 -12.63 -19.97 2.63
C GLU A 82 -13.08 -21.01 3.67
N HIS A 83 -13.78 -22.07 3.25
CA HIS A 83 -14.24 -23.13 4.15
C HIS A 83 -13.07 -23.89 4.80
N ALA A 84 -11.98 -24.09 4.07
CA ALA A 84 -10.75 -24.67 4.61
C ALA A 84 -10.16 -23.80 5.73
N GLY A 85 -10.02 -22.49 5.47
CA GLY A 85 -9.54 -21.52 6.45
C GLY A 85 -10.41 -21.48 7.70
N GLU A 86 -11.73 -21.41 7.55
CA GLU A 86 -12.67 -21.35 8.66
C GLU A 86 -12.67 -22.62 9.52
N ALA A 87 -12.58 -23.79 8.89
CA ALA A 87 -12.53 -25.06 9.60
C ALA A 87 -11.26 -25.17 10.47
N ILE A 88 -10.11 -24.80 9.91
CA ILE A 88 -8.83 -24.87 10.61
C ILE A 88 -8.78 -23.79 11.70
N GLU A 89 -9.17 -22.55 11.39
CA GLU A 89 -9.23 -21.43 12.34
C GLU A 89 -10.10 -21.76 13.56
N ALA A 90 -11.25 -22.39 13.35
CA ALA A 90 -12.16 -22.80 14.43
C ALA A 90 -11.50 -23.76 15.44
N VAL A 91 -10.42 -24.45 15.05
CA VAL A 91 -9.65 -25.33 15.94
C VAL A 91 -8.51 -24.57 16.63
N VAL A 92 -7.81 -23.68 15.95
CA VAL A 92 -6.52 -23.14 16.43
C VAL A 92 -6.55 -21.71 16.97
N SER A 93 -7.60 -20.94 16.69
CA SER A 93 -7.69 -19.54 17.15
C SER A 93 -7.74 -19.46 18.68
N LYS A 94 -8.58 -20.32 19.31
CA LYS A 94 -8.81 -20.39 20.77
C LYS A 94 -8.68 -21.83 21.33
N GLY A 95 -7.99 -22.69 20.58
CA GLY A 95 -7.66 -24.04 21.00
C GLY A 95 -6.55 -24.05 22.06
N ASP A 96 -6.05 -25.25 22.36
CA ASP A 96 -4.95 -25.47 23.30
C ASP A 96 -3.70 -24.64 22.88
N PRO A 97 -3.23 -23.69 23.71
CA PRO A 97 -2.05 -22.89 23.39
C PRO A 97 -0.77 -23.71 23.32
N ASP A 98 -0.72 -24.86 24.00
CA ASP A 98 0.46 -25.71 24.12
C ASP A 98 0.54 -26.80 23.03
N ASP A 99 -0.44 -26.90 22.10
CA ASP A 99 -0.35 -27.83 20.97
C ASP A 99 0.81 -27.41 20.05
N PRO A 100 1.87 -28.24 19.91
CA PRO A 100 3.05 -27.89 19.11
C PRO A 100 2.73 -27.68 17.62
N ARG A 101 1.58 -28.16 17.14
CA ARG A 101 1.13 -28.02 15.73
C ARG A 101 0.28 -26.77 15.51
N ARG A 102 -0.04 -26.03 16.57
CA ARG A 102 -0.91 -24.84 16.51
C ARG A 102 -0.40 -23.80 15.52
N GLY A 103 0.91 -23.55 15.53
CA GLY A 103 1.57 -22.64 14.58
C GLY A 103 1.36 -23.05 13.14
N PHE A 104 1.70 -24.29 12.81
CA PHE A 104 1.54 -24.86 11.48
C PHE A 104 0.09 -24.78 10.97
N PHE A 105 -0.90 -25.16 11.78
CA PHE A 105 -2.31 -25.06 11.38
C PHE A 105 -2.80 -23.61 11.24
N ARG A 106 -2.33 -22.68 12.09
CA ARG A 106 -2.61 -21.24 11.90
C ARG A 106 -2.05 -20.74 10.58
N LEU A 107 -0.85 -21.18 10.21
CA LEU A 107 -0.25 -20.86 8.92
C LEU A 107 -1.07 -21.42 7.75
N LEU A 108 -1.56 -22.66 7.84
CA LEU A 108 -2.46 -23.23 6.82
C LEU A 108 -3.79 -22.49 6.71
N ALA A 109 -4.38 -22.09 7.84
CA ALA A 109 -5.61 -21.28 7.85
C ALA A 109 -5.37 -19.93 7.18
N ALA A 110 -4.28 -19.23 7.53
CA ALA A 110 -3.92 -17.95 6.93
C ALA A 110 -3.62 -18.08 5.42
N SER A 111 -2.92 -19.15 5.01
CA SER A 111 -2.69 -19.49 3.61
C SER A 111 -3.99 -19.70 2.85
N SER A 112 -4.94 -20.44 3.45
CA SER A 112 -6.27 -20.65 2.85
C SER A 112 -7.00 -19.32 2.66
N PHE A 113 -7.00 -18.44 3.67
CA PHE A 113 -7.62 -17.12 3.52
C PHE A 113 -6.93 -16.25 2.49
N HIS A 114 -5.60 -16.30 2.37
CA HIS A 114 -4.88 -15.59 1.32
C HIS A 114 -5.33 -16.06 -0.06
N LEU A 115 -5.33 -17.38 -0.30
CA LEU A 115 -5.77 -17.98 -1.57
C LEU A 115 -7.27 -17.73 -1.87
N ALA A 116 -8.09 -17.51 -0.83
CA ALA A 116 -9.47 -17.06 -0.95
C ALA A 116 -9.63 -15.56 -1.26
N SER A 117 -8.53 -14.80 -1.42
CA SER A 117 -8.51 -13.34 -1.53
C SER A 117 -8.97 -12.58 -0.27
N LEU A 118 -8.90 -13.20 0.91
CA LEU A 118 -9.26 -12.64 2.22
C LEU A 118 -8.01 -12.20 3.00
N SER A 119 -7.20 -11.33 2.41
CA SER A 119 -5.87 -10.92 2.94
C SER A 119 -5.93 -10.34 4.36
N ALA A 120 -6.98 -9.63 4.74
CA ALA A 120 -7.13 -9.08 6.10
C ALA A 120 -7.30 -10.18 7.17
N ARG A 121 -8.02 -11.27 6.87
CA ARG A 121 -8.14 -12.43 7.78
C ARG A 121 -6.81 -13.17 7.88
N ALA A 122 -6.12 -13.36 6.76
CA ALA A 122 -4.79 -13.97 6.74
C ALA A 122 -3.79 -13.18 7.60
N PHE A 123 -3.78 -11.84 7.47
CA PHE A 123 -2.95 -10.95 8.29
C PHE A 123 -3.29 -11.06 9.77
N SER A 124 -4.58 -10.98 10.13
CA SER A 124 -5.05 -11.06 11.52
C SER A 124 -4.59 -12.35 12.24
N LEU A 125 -4.52 -13.48 11.52
CA LEU A 125 -4.08 -14.75 12.08
C LEU A 125 -2.57 -14.83 12.35
N LEU A 126 -1.77 -14.09 11.57
CA LEU A 126 -0.31 -14.18 11.58
C LEU A 126 0.39 -12.97 12.23
N HIS A 127 -0.32 -11.86 12.47
CA HIS A 127 0.27 -10.62 13.02
C HIS A 127 0.64 -10.70 14.53
N MET A 128 0.36 -11.82 15.21
CA MET A 128 0.92 -12.09 16.55
C MET A 128 2.43 -12.36 16.43
N THR A 129 3.22 -12.18 17.48
CA THR A 129 4.69 -12.31 17.35
C THR A 129 5.04 -13.72 16.86
N ALA A 130 5.96 -13.81 15.89
CA ALA A 130 6.35 -15.10 15.29
C ALA A 130 6.93 -16.08 16.32
N GLU A 131 7.43 -15.56 17.45
CA GLU A 131 7.90 -16.32 18.61
C GLU A 131 6.74 -17.03 19.34
N ASP A 132 5.54 -16.44 19.38
CA ASP A 132 4.34 -17.02 20.02
C ASP A 132 3.72 -18.20 19.25
N LEU A 133 4.15 -18.42 18.00
CA LEU A 133 3.55 -19.40 17.10
C LEU A 133 4.33 -20.72 17.00
N ASN A 134 5.55 -20.80 17.55
CA ASN A 134 6.41 -21.99 17.44
C ASN A 134 6.59 -22.47 15.98
N LEU A 135 6.80 -21.53 15.05
CA LEU A 135 6.96 -21.83 13.63
C LEU A 135 8.38 -22.34 13.32
N SER A 136 8.47 -23.36 12.46
CA SER A 136 9.74 -23.75 11.84
C SER A 136 10.28 -22.66 10.92
N ARG A 137 11.56 -22.73 10.52
CA ARG A 137 12.17 -21.70 9.64
C ARG A 137 11.46 -21.54 8.30
N MET A 138 11.06 -22.65 7.68
CA MET A 138 10.28 -22.63 6.43
C MET A 138 8.90 -22.00 6.64
N GLU A 139 8.24 -22.34 7.74
CA GLU A 139 6.94 -21.79 8.12
C GLU A 139 7.01 -20.28 8.37
N ARG A 140 8.06 -19.80 9.07
CA ARG A 140 8.33 -18.37 9.23
C ARG A 140 8.58 -17.69 7.89
N GLY A 141 9.36 -18.31 7.01
CA GLY A 141 9.58 -17.81 5.65
C GLY A 141 8.28 -17.62 4.87
N LEU A 142 7.40 -18.63 4.93
CA LEU A 142 6.08 -18.56 4.31
C LEU A 142 5.17 -17.51 4.96
N ALA A 143 5.20 -17.39 6.29
CA ALA A 143 4.43 -16.38 7.01
C ALA A 143 4.86 -14.96 6.61
N MET A 144 6.18 -14.70 6.53
CA MET A 144 6.71 -13.42 6.05
C MET A 144 6.28 -13.13 4.60
N LEU A 145 6.24 -14.14 3.73
CA LEU A 145 5.71 -14.00 2.37
C LEU A 145 4.22 -13.61 2.37
N ILE A 146 3.37 -14.28 3.15
CA ILE A 146 1.93 -13.98 3.26
C ILE A 146 1.70 -12.56 3.81
N LEU A 147 2.50 -12.16 4.80
CA LEU A 147 2.46 -10.83 5.43
C LEU A 147 3.13 -9.74 4.57
N ARG A 148 3.76 -10.10 3.45
CA ARG A 148 4.59 -9.22 2.61
C ARG A 148 5.72 -8.53 3.38
N ALA A 149 6.25 -9.18 4.42
CA ALA A 149 7.46 -8.77 5.13
C ALA A 149 8.71 -9.14 4.33
N LEU A 150 8.81 -8.62 3.09
CA LEU A 150 9.83 -9.04 2.12
C LEU A 150 11.26 -8.63 2.52
N ASP A 151 11.40 -7.51 3.22
CA ASP A 151 12.67 -7.04 3.76
C ASP A 151 13.19 -7.98 4.87
N ASP A 152 12.30 -8.37 5.79
CA ASP A 152 12.62 -9.33 6.86
C ASP A 152 12.93 -10.72 6.29
N LEU A 153 12.16 -11.15 5.27
CA LEU A 153 12.40 -12.42 4.57
C LEU A 153 13.76 -12.44 3.89
N GLU A 154 14.15 -11.38 3.18
CA GLU A 154 15.48 -11.28 2.57
C GLU A 154 16.58 -11.31 3.64
N GLY A 155 16.39 -10.60 4.76
CA GLY A 155 17.31 -10.61 5.89
C GLY A 155 17.52 -12.00 6.50
N GLU A 156 16.45 -12.77 6.70
CA GLU A 156 16.50 -14.16 7.18
C GLU A 156 17.25 -15.06 6.17
N ILE A 157 16.96 -14.92 4.87
CA ILE A 157 17.65 -15.69 3.81
C ILE A 157 19.14 -15.36 3.78
N LEU A 158 19.51 -14.07 3.86
CA LEU A 158 20.92 -13.66 3.88
C LEU A 158 21.65 -14.18 5.10
N THR A 159 21.01 -14.11 6.27
CA THR A 159 21.57 -14.65 7.52
C THR A 159 21.79 -16.15 7.41
N TRP A 160 20.84 -16.89 6.83
CA TRP A 160 20.96 -18.33 6.56
C TRP A 160 22.14 -18.66 5.64
N ARG A 161 22.26 -17.92 4.52
CA ARG A 161 23.28 -18.13 3.48
C ARG A 161 24.68 -17.77 3.97
N LEU A 162 24.85 -16.56 4.51
CA LEU A 162 26.15 -16.06 4.99
C LEU A 162 26.63 -16.78 6.26
N GLY A 163 25.70 -17.24 7.10
CA GLY A 163 26.02 -18.05 8.27
C GLY A 163 26.42 -19.49 7.95
N GLY A 164 26.36 -19.92 6.69
CA GLY A 164 26.66 -21.29 6.28
C GLY A 164 25.68 -22.33 6.84
N MET A 165 24.51 -21.90 7.33
CA MET A 165 23.57 -22.80 7.99
C MET A 165 22.97 -23.82 7.02
N GLY A 166 22.85 -23.51 5.74
CA GLY A 166 22.39 -24.46 4.71
C GLY A 166 23.52 -25.04 3.85
N SER A 167 24.79 -24.87 4.24
CA SER A 167 25.91 -25.29 3.40
C SER A 167 26.00 -26.82 3.30
N GLU A 168 26.62 -27.30 2.21
CA GLU A 168 26.84 -28.73 2.03
C GLU A 168 27.66 -29.31 3.19
N GLU A 169 28.64 -28.57 3.71
CA GLU A 169 29.43 -28.96 4.86
C GLU A 169 28.58 -29.15 6.13
N ALA A 170 27.61 -28.26 6.36
CA ALA A 170 26.71 -28.37 7.51
C ALA A 170 25.79 -29.59 7.39
N ILE A 171 25.24 -29.84 6.18
CA ILE A 171 24.40 -31.01 5.91
C ILE A 171 25.21 -32.31 6.05
N ILE A 172 26.43 -32.36 5.51
CA ILE A 172 27.33 -33.51 5.65
C ILE A 172 27.67 -33.76 7.12
N ALA A 173 27.86 -32.71 7.91
CA ALA A 173 28.12 -32.85 9.35
C ALA A 173 26.93 -33.48 10.10
N ASP A 174 25.70 -33.06 9.80
CA ASP A 174 24.48 -33.62 10.40
C ASP A 174 24.29 -35.10 9.99
N LEU A 175 24.52 -35.42 8.71
CA LEU A 175 24.48 -36.81 8.22
C LEU A 175 25.54 -37.70 8.87
N ALA A 176 26.76 -37.20 9.04
CA ALA A 176 27.83 -37.95 9.71
C ALA A 176 27.49 -38.25 11.18
N GLN A 177 26.79 -37.34 11.87
CA GLN A 177 26.29 -37.59 13.23
C GLN A 177 25.18 -38.65 13.26
N ALA A 178 24.30 -38.65 12.25
CA ALA A 178 23.25 -39.65 12.10
C ALA A 178 23.84 -41.06 11.94
N GLU A 179 24.86 -41.21 11.08
CA GLU A 179 25.56 -42.49 10.87
C GLU A 179 26.25 -43.01 12.14
N GLN A 180 26.74 -42.11 13.00
CA GLN A 180 27.38 -42.46 14.27
C GLN A 180 26.38 -42.80 15.38
N GLY A 181 25.07 -42.68 15.15
CA GLY A 181 24.02 -42.94 16.14
C GLY A 181 24.04 -41.97 17.33
N SER A 182 24.68 -40.80 17.17
CA SER A 182 24.84 -39.81 18.23
C SER A 182 23.62 -38.90 18.29
N LYS A 183 22.83 -38.99 19.35
CA LYS A 183 21.80 -37.99 19.67
C LYS A 183 22.45 -36.82 20.41
N ALA A 184 22.61 -35.68 19.75
CA ALA A 184 23.17 -34.48 20.36
C ALA A 184 22.23 -33.91 21.46
N GLN A 185 20.91 -34.09 21.31
CA GLN A 185 19.86 -33.72 22.27
C GLN A 185 18.77 -34.80 22.36
N ALA A 186 18.00 -34.81 23.47
CA ALA A 186 16.97 -35.83 23.73
C ALA A 186 15.91 -35.92 22.62
N ASP A 187 15.66 -34.81 21.92
CA ASP A 187 14.65 -34.67 20.86
C ASP A 187 15.23 -34.49 19.44
N SER A 188 16.56 -34.57 19.25
CA SER A 188 17.18 -34.42 17.92
C SER A 188 17.24 -35.75 17.16
N ASP A 189 16.76 -35.78 15.92
CA ASP A 189 17.05 -36.83 14.94
C ASP A 189 17.96 -36.22 13.86
N PRO A 190 19.28 -36.48 13.91
CA PRO A 190 20.24 -35.83 13.01
C PRO A 190 19.96 -36.07 11.52
N LEU A 191 19.30 -37.18 11.16
CA LEU A 191 18.88 -37.42 9.78
C LEU A 191 17.71 -36.49 9.39
N SER A 192 16.71 -36.34 10.26
CA SER A 192 15.61 -35.39 10.05
C SER A 192 16.14 -33.97 9.98
N ASP A 193 17.06 -33.59 10.86
CA ASP A 193 17.66 -32.25 10.90
C ASP A 193 18.43 -31.94 9.61
N ALA A 194 19.19 -32.92 9.08
CA ALA A 194 19.89 -32.78 7.80
C ALA A 194 18.92 -32.58 6.62
N LEU A 195 17.83 -33.35 6.58
CA LEU A 195 16.80 -33.24 5.55
C LEU A 195 16.05 -31.90 5.65
N ASP A 196 15.69 -31.48 6.87
CA ASP A 196 15.05 -30.20 7.14
C ASP A 196 15.92 -29.02 6.69
N ARG A 197 17.23 -29.08 6.99
CA ARG A 197 18.20 -28.08 6.57
C ARG A 197 18.29 -28.00 5.05
N ALA A 198 18.37 -29.14 4.36
CA ALA A 198 18.45 -29.20 2.90
C ALA A 198 17.18 -28.65 2.22
N LEU A 199 15.99 -29.01 2.73
CA LEU A 199 14.72 -28.49 2.22
C LEU A 199 14.53 -27.00 2.51
N CYS A 200 14.94 -26.54 3.70
CA CYS A 200 14.92 -25.11 4.04
C CYS A 200 15.83 -24.31 3.12
N ASP A 201 17.01 -24.84 2.79
CA ASP A 201 17.95 -24.21 1.86
C ASP A 201 17.37 -24.07 0.45
N ALA A 202 16.72 -25.13 -0.05
CA ALA A 202 16.03 -25.11 -1.34
C ALA A 202 14.84 -24.12 -1.35
N PHE A 203 14.07 -24.08 -0.25
CA PHE A 203 12.95 -23.17 -0.09
C PHE A 203 13.38 -21.70 -0.12
N TYR A 204 14.41 -21.34 0.65
CA TYR A 204 15.00 -20.00 0.65
C TYR A 204 15.66 -19.64 -0.68
N GLY A 205 16.18 -20.62 -1.43
CA GLY A 205 16.61 -20.41 -2.81
C GLY A 205 15.47 -19.89 -3.69
N GLY A 206 14.35 -20.62 -3.72
CA GLY A 206 13.18 -20.23 -4.49
C GLY A 206 12.61 -18.87 -4.07
N LEU A 207 12.49 -18.61 -2.77
CA LEU A 207 12.01 -17.31 -2.27
C LEU A 207 12.99 -16.17 -2.59
N GLY A 208 14.31 -16.40 -2.51
CA GLY A 208 15.32 -15.42 -2.87
C GLY A 208 15.28 -15.03 -4.36
N ALA A 209 15.05 -16.01 -5.23
CA ALA A 209 14.84 -15.79 -6.65
C ALA A 209 13.55 -15.00 -6.92
N TYR A 210 12.48 -15.30 -6.19
CA TYR A 210 11.23 -14.56 -6.30
C TYR A 210 11.36 -13.09 -5.86
N ILE A 211 12.05 -12.82 -4.74
CA ILE A 211 12.34 -11.43 -4.32
C ILE A 211 13.12 -10.70 -5.42
N LEU A 212 14.05 -11.39 -6.09
CA LEU A 212 14.82 -10.79 -7.18
C LEU A 212 13.95 -10.49 -8.39
N ALA A 213 12.97 -11.35 -8.68
CA ALA A 213 11.98 -11.14 -9.72
C ALA A 213 11.18 -9.86 -9.47
N LEU A 214 10.73 -9.63 -8.23
CA LEU A 214 10.05 -8.39 -7.83
C LEU A 214 10.95 -7.15 -7.99
N GLU A 215 12.23 -7.25 -7.60
CA GLU A 215 13.17 -6.14 -7.72
C GLU A 215 13.49 -5.76 -9.17
N THR A 216 13.55 -6.75 -10.05
CA THR A 216 14.01 -6.58 -11.44
C THR A 216 12.89 -6.49 -12.45
N GLY A 217 11.67 -6.93 -12.10
CA GLY A 217 10.56 -7.07 -13.03
C GLY A 217 10.72 -8.19 -14.05
N ALA A 218 11.61 -9.15 -13.79
CA ALA A 218 11.96 -10.24 -14.70
C ALA A 218 11.05 -11.47 -14.49
N PRO A 219 10.07 -11.75 -15.37
CA PRO A 219 9.16 -12.89 -15.21
C PRO A 219 9.88 -14.24 -15.27
N GLU A 220 11.01 -14.34 -15.98
CA GLU A 220 11.83 -15.55 -16.04
C GLU A 220 12.36 -15.99 -14.66
N LEU A 221 12.55 -15.04 -13.74
CA LEU A 221 12.96 -15.35 -12.36
C LEU A 221 11.81 -15.90 -11.52
N VAL A 222 10.56 -15.54 -11.84
CA VAL A 222 9.38 -16.15 -11.21
C VAL A 222 9.30 -17.62 -11.62
N GLU A 223 9.47 -17.93 -12.91
CA GLU A 223 9.51 -19.33 -13.37
C GLU A 223 10.70 -20.11 -12.79
N HIS A 224 11.86 -19.47 -12.65
CA HIS A 224 13.01 -20.08 -11.96
C HIS A 224 12.68 -20.41 -10.50
N ALA A 225 12.11 -19.46 -9.75
CA ALA A 225 11.68 -19.67 -8.37
C ALA A 225 10.66 -20.81 -8.25
N ARG A 226 9.64 -20.85 -9.13
CA ARG A 226 8.65 -21.93 -9.18
C ARG A 226 9.29 -23.27 -9.48
N GLY A 227 10.23 -23.32 -10.42
CA GLY A 227 10.98 -24.52 -10.75
C GLY A 227 11.79 -25.07 -9.57
N GLU A 228 12.45 -24.19 -8.79
CA GLU A 228 13.17 -24.60 -7.58
C GLU A 228 12.23 -25.11 -6.49
N LEU A 229 11.13 -24.39 -6.22
CA LEU A 229 10.14 -24.81 -5.22
C LEU A 229 9.46 -26.13 -5.59
N THR A 230 9.24 -26.38 -6.89
CA THR A 230 8.64 -27.63 -7.37
C THR A 230 9.56 -28.83 -7.12
N LYS A 231 10.87 -28.69 -7.36
CA LYS A 231 11.85 -29.74 -7.01
C LYS A 231 11.87 -30.02 -5.51
N GLY A 232 11.80 -28.96 -4.70
CA GLY A 232 11.67 -29.08 -3.24
C GLY A 232 10.40 -29.79 -2.81
N LEU A 233 9.27 -29.50 -3.46
CA LEU A 233 7.97 -30.15 -3.24
C LEU A 233 8.04 -31.67 -3.52
N GLU A 234 8.62 -32.07 -4.65
CA GLU A 234 8.80 -33.47 -5.03
C GLU A 234 9.72 -34.21 -4.04
N SER A 235 10.79 -33.54 -3.60
CA SER A 235 11.72 -34.08 -2.60
C SER A 235 11.04 -34.28 -1.26
N ALA A 236 10.32 -33.27 -0.77
CA ALA A 236 9.55 -33.35 0.47
C ALA A 236 8.46 -34.44 0.42
N ALA A 237 7.78 -34.61 -0.73
CA ALA A 237 6.82 -35.69 -0.93
C ALA A 237 7.50 -37.07 -0.83
N THR A 238 8.63 -37.25 -1.53
CA THR A 238 9.40 -38.51 -1.52
C THR A 238 9.89 -38.87 -0.13
N LEU A 239 10.31 -37.87 0.65
CA LEU A 239 10.81 -38.02 2.01
C LEU A 239 9.68 -38.06 3.08
N ASN A 240 8.43 -37.91 2.67
CA ASN A 240 7.25 -37.84 3.55
C ASN A 240 7.34 -36.71 4.60
N MET A 241 7.93 -35.57 4.22
CA MET A 241 8.09 -34.38 5.06
C MET A 241 6.89 -33.45 4.88
N VAL A 242 5.79 -33.77 5.57
CA VAL A 242 4.46 -33.18 5.34
C VAL A 242 4.42 -31.65 5.58
N PRO A 243 4.95 -31.08 6.68
CA PRO A 243 4.95 -29.63 6.88
C PRO A 243 5.70 -28.85 5.78
N GLN A 244 6.85 -29.36 5.37
CA GLN A 244 7.73 -28.80 4.35
C GLN A 244 7.05 -28.89 2.98
N TRP A 245 6.42 -30.03 2.68
CA TRP A 245 5.61 -30.22 1.48
C TRP A 245 4.49 -29.18 1.38
N TRP A 246 3.79 -28.89 2.47
CA TRP A 246 2.78 -27.83 2.50
C TRP A 246 3.40 -26.45 2.27
N CYS A 247 4.55 -26.16 2.87
CA CYS A 247 5.25 -24.89 2.67
C CYS A 247 5.61 -24.67 1.19
N PHE A 248 6.23 -25.65 0.53
CA PHE A 248 6.54 -25.57 -0.90
C PHE A 248 5.28 -25.40 -1.74
N ARG A 249 4.26 -26.23 -1.50
CA ARG A 249 3.01 -26.21 -2.29
C ARG A 249 2.30 -24.88 -2.20
N ILE A 250 2.13 -24.34 -1.00
CA ILE A 250 1.49 -23.04 -0.80
C ILE A 250 2.34 -21.93 -1.42
N ALA A 251 3.65 -21.93 -1.19
CA ALA A 251 4.53 -20.91 -1.73
C ALA A 251 4.41 -20.79 -3.25
N ILE A 252 4.40 -21.91 -3.99
CA ILE A 252 4.23 -21.93 -5.45
C ILE A 252 2.99 -21.13 -5.89
N HIS A 253 1.84 -21.34 -5.24
CA HIS A 253 0.60 -20.62 -5.59
C HIS A 253 0.59 -19.16 -5.10
N LEU A 254 1.24 -18.88 -3.97
CA LEU A 254 1.41 -17.51 -3.49
C LEU A 254 2.29 -16.69 -4.43
N LEU A 255 3.35 -17.28 -5.00
CA LEU A 255 4.21 -16.57 -5.96
C LEU A 255 3.39 -16.10 -7.17
N ASP A 256 2.50 -16.95 -7.68
CA ASP A 256 1.61 -16.63 -8.80
C ASP A 256 0.64 -15.49 -8.43
N ASP A 257 0.01 -15.56 -7.26
CA ASP A 257 -0.92 -14.53 -6.81
C ASP A 257 -0.22 -13.17 -6.63
N LEU A 258 0.89 -13.16 -5.90
CA LEU A 258 1.65 -11.96 -5.58
C LEU A 258 2.31 -11.34 -6.82
N TRP A 259 2.76 -12.16 -7.78
CA TRP A 259 3.29 -11.63 -9.04
C TRP A 259 2.20 -10.99 -9.88
N ASN A 260 1.06 -11.66 -10.03
CA ASN A 260 -0.06 -11.17 -10.84
C ASN A 260 -0.70 -9.90 -10.25
N SER A 261 -0.57 -9.67 -8.95
CA SER A 261 -0.98 -8.43 -8.28
C SER A 261 0.11 -7.37 -8.19
N SER A 262 1.33 -7.65 -8.66
CA SER A 262 2.43 -6.67 -8.66
C SER A 262 2.23 -5.58 -9.71
N PHE A 263 2.80 -4.39 -9.47
CA PHE A 263 2.84 -3.34 -10.49
C PHE A 263 3.55 -3.78 -11.78
N HIS A 264 4.44 -4.79 -11.73
CA HIS A 264 5.07 -5.34 -12.93
C HIS A 264 4.07 -6.08 -13.84
N ALA A 265 3.08 -6.76 -13.27
CA ALA A 265 2.06 -7.46 -14.02
C ALA A 265 0.85 -6.56 -14.36
N VAL A 266 0.50 -5.64 -13.45
CA VAL A 266 -0.70 -4.80 -13.57
C VAL A 266 -0.48 -3.58 -14.46
N LEU A 267 0.69 -2.93 -14.42
CA LEU A 267 0.98 -1.79 -15.29
C LEU A 267 1.38 -2.25 -16.69
N PRO A 268 0.78 -1.69 -17.76
CA PRO A 268 1.14 -2.04 -19.14
C PRO A 268 2.66 -1.94 -19.38
N PRO A 269 3.29 -2.95 -19.98
CA PRO A 269 4.72 -2.91 -20.27
C PRO A 269 5.06 -1.85 -21.33
N ASP A 270 4.09 -1.49 -22.18
CA ASP A 270 4.21 -0.48 -23.21
C ASP A 270 2.85 0.21 -23.45
N VAL A 271 2.85 1.39 -24.05
CA VAL A 271 1.67 2.15 -24.48
C VAL A 271 1.77 2.48 -25.97
N ILE A 272 0.63 2.54 -26.65
CA ILE A 272 0.59 2.87 -28.08
C ILE A 272 0.65 4.39 -28.26
N GLY A 273 1.67 4.91 -28.94
CA GLY A 273 1.80 6.34 -29.27
C GLY A 273 3.24 6.83 -29.33
N GLU A 274 3.42 8.13 -29.57
CA GLU A 274 4.76 8.77 -29.62
C GLU A 274 5.48 8.77 -28.26
N ASP A 275 4.77 8.57 -27.15
CA ASP A 275 5.30 8.59 -25.78
C ASP A 275 5.72 7.21 -25.21
N SER A 276 5.69 6.14 -26.01
CA SER A 276 6.03 4.77 -25.60
C SER A 276 7.40 4.65 -24.88
N ALA A 277 8.44 5.28 -25.43
CA ALA A 277 9.78 5.23 -24.85
C ALA A 277 9.85 5.91 -23.46
N SER A 278 9.18 7.06 -23.32
CA SER A 278 9.08 7.80 -22.06
C SER A 278 8.28 7.02 -21.02
N TRP A 279 7.23 6.32 -21.44
CA TRP A 279 6.43 5.46 -20.56
C TRP A 279 7.25 4.32 -19.96
N VAL A 280 8.00 3.59 -20.77
CA VAL A 280 8.84 2.46 -20.29
C VAL A 280 9.82 2.94 -19.23
N GLU A 281 10.48 4.07 -19.46
CA GLU A 281 11.43 4.65 -18.51
C GLU A 281 10.74 5.14 -17.22
N LEU A 282 9.64 5.89 -17.33
CA LEU A 282 8.88 6.39 -16.18
C LEU A 282 8.27 5.24 -15.36
N ARG A 283 7.75 4.21 -16.01
CA ARG A 283 7.24 2.99 -15.37
C ARG A 283 8.34 2.30 -14.56
N SER A 284 9.53 2.12 -15.15
CA SER A 284 10.67 1.55 -14.43
C SER A 284 11.05 2.40 -13.23
N LEU A 285 11.17 3.72 -13.38
CA LEU A 285 11.50 4.63 -12.27
C LEU A 285 10.46 4.61 -11.16
N PHE A 286 9.18 4.61 -11.51
CA PHE A 286 8.06 4.55 -10.56
C PHE A 286 8.10 3.26 -9.73
N ILE A 287 8.12 2.10 -10.38
CA ILE A 287 8.15 0.81 -9.69
C ILE A 287 9.40 0.69 -8.80
N THR A 288 10.55 1.12 -9.32
CA THR A 288 11.81 1.12 -8.56
C THR A 288 11.72 2.02 -7.32
N SER A 289 11.10 3.19 -7.44
CA SER A 289 10.95 4.11 -6.31
C SER A 289 10.07 3.53 -5.19
N LEU A 290 9.03 2.75 -5.53
CA LEU A 290 8.17 2.05 -4.56
C LEU A 290 8.94 0.94 -3.85
N ILE A 291 9.65 0.09 -4.61
CA ILE A 291 10.46 -1.01 -4.07
C ILE A 291 11.45 -0.52 -3.00
N ARG A 292 12.03 0.68 -3.18
CA ARG A 292 13.02 1.25 -2.26
C ARG A 292 12.42 1.97 -1.06
N ARG A 293 11.17 2.42 -1.11
CA ARG A 293 10.46 2.91 0.08
C ARG A 293 10.15 1.76 1.02
N LYS A 294 9.50 0.73 0.48
CA LYS A 294 9.24 -0.55 1.16
C LYS A 294 8.91 -1.60 0.11
N ARG A 295 9.58 -2.75 0.14
CA ARG A 295 9.39 -3.78 -0.92
C ARG A 295 7.95 -4.28 -1.05
N SER A 296 7.17 -4.23 0.04
CA SER A 296 5.75 -4.58 0.02
C SER A 296 4.89 -3.64 -0.83
N GLU A 297 5.32 -2.41 -1.10
CA GLU A 297 4.59 -1.44 -1.93
C GLU A 297 4.54 -1.84 -3.42
N ILE A 298 5.31 -2.85 -3.84
CA ILE A 298 5.26 -3.34 -5.22
C ILE A 298 3.95 -4.11 -5.54
N GLU A 299 3.28 -4.60 -4.51
CA GLU A 299 2.10 -5.45 -4.63
C GLU A 299 0.83 -4.66 -4.33
N LEU A 300 -0.16 -4.80 -5.21
CA LEU A 300 -1.48 -4.22 -5.02
C LEU A 300 -2.37 -5.22 -4.29
N TRP A 301 -3.03 -4.79 -3.23
CA TRP A 301 -4.07 -5.61 -2.62
C TRP A 301 -5.19 -5.88 -3.63
N PRO A 302 -5.93 -7.01 -3.54
CA PRO A 302 -7.00 -7.31 -4.49
C PRO A 302 -8.01 -6.16 -4.69
N SER A 303 -8.32 -5.40 -3.64
CA SER A 303 -9.19 -4.21 -3.71
C SER A 303 -8.58 -3.02 -4.46
N GLN A 304 -7.25 -2.95 -4.53
CA GLN A 304 -6.47 -1.92 -5.23
C GLN A 304 -6.23 -2.28 -6.70
N ILE A 305 -6.23 -3.57 -7.07
CA ILE A 305 -6.04 -4.03 -8.46
C ILE A 305 -7.08 -3.40 -9.39
N GLU A 306 -8.37 -3.42 -9.00
CA GLU A 306 -9.41 -2.79 -9.81
C GLU A 306 -9.22 -1.26 -9.91
N GLY A 307 -8.67 -0.61 -8.88
CA GLY A 307 -8.37 0.82 -8.89
C GLY A 307 -7.20 1.18 -9.80
N ALA A 308 -6.12 0.40 -9.77
CA ALA A 308 -4.96 0.55 -10.65
C ALA A 308 -5.33 0.26 -12.11
N GLN A 309 -6.09 -0.82 -12.37
CA GLN A 309 -6.65 -1.11 -13.69
C GLN A 309 -7.59 0.01 -14.16
N ARG A 310 -8.46 0.54 -13.28
CA ARG A 310 -9.32 1.68 -13.59
C ARG A 310 -8.54 2.94 -13.92
N SER A 311 -7.42 3.20 -13.25
CA SER A 311 -6.57 4.36 -13.53
C SER A 311 -5.92 4.28 -14.93
N VAL A 312 -5.65 3.06 -15.41
CA VAL A 312 -5.18 2.79 -16.79
C VAL A 312 -6.36 2.75 -17.79
N ASP A 313 -7.51 2.19 -17.42
CA ASP A 313 -8.75 2.13 -18.22
C ASP A 313 -9.41 3.50 -18.40
N GLU A 314 -9.29 4.41 -17.43
CA GLU A 314 -9.77 5.80 -17.49
C GLU A 314 -8.98 6.60 -18.53
N VAL A 315 -7.75 6.17 -18.85
CA VAL A 315 -6.98 6.65 -19.98
C VAL A 315 -7.37 5.94 -21.30
N LEU A 316 -8.05 4.78 -21.27
CA LEU A 316 -8.19 3.87 -22.44
C LEU A 316 -9.59 3.29 -22.78
N GLN A 317 -10.72 3.80 -22.25
CA GLN A 317 -12.11 3.45 -22.68
C GLN A 317 -12.66 2.05 -22.30
N SER A 318 -13.21 1.87 -21.09
CA SER A 318 -14.36 0.97 -20.81
C SER A 318 -14.86 1.09 -19.35
N SER A 319 -15.78 2.04 -19.14
CA SER A 319 -16.23 2.43 -17.80
C SER A 319 -16.85 1.26 -16.99
N LEU A 320 -16.66 1.30 -15.68
CA LEU A 320 -17.29 0.39 -14.70
C LEU A 320 -18.81 0.31 -14.91
N TRP A 321 -19.44 1.41 -15.33
CA TRP A 321 -20.86 1.46 -15.67
C TRP A 321 -21.23 0.48 -16.78
N GLN A 322 -20.45 0.42 -17.87
CA GLN A 322 -20.71 -0.49 -18.98
C GLN A 322 -20.51 -1.96 -18.57
N ARG A 323 -19.50 -2.25 -17.74
CA ARG A 323 -19.25 -3.59 -17.19
C ARG A 323 -20.35 -4.02 -16.19
N CYS A 324 -20.85 -3.11 -15.36
CA CYS A 324 -21.99 -3.36 -14.48
C CYS A 324 -23.29 -3.56 -15.27
N LEU A 325 -23.52 -2.76 -16.32
CA LEU A 325 -24.69 -2.86 -17.18
C LEU A 325 -24.78 -4.23 -17.86
N LEU A 326 -23.66 -4.76 -18.36
CA LEU A 326 -23.58 -6.09 -19.01
C LEU A 326 -23.89 -7.27 -18.10
N ARG A 327 -23.90 -7.09 -16.77
CA ARG A 327 -24.27 -8.14 -15.80
C ARG A 327 -25.78 -8.28 -15.59
N HIS A 328 -26.56 -7.34 -16.13
CA HIS A 328 -28.02 -7.34 -16.02
C HIS A 328 -28.67 -7.83 -17.32
N ASN A 329 -29.92 -8.29 -17.24
CA ASN A 329 -30.69 -8.70 -18.43
C ASN A 329 -30.99 -7.51 -19.36
N GLU A 330 -31.31 -7.79 -20.62
CA GLU A 330 -31.51 -6.77 -21.67
C GLU A 330 -32.55 -5.72 -21.28
N ASP A 331 -33.63 -6.10 -20.58
CA ASP A 331 -34.67 -5.18 -20.13
C ASP A 331 -34.13 -4.12 -19.14
N ILE A 332 -33.31 -4.54 -18.17
CA ILE A 332 -32.66 -3.62 -17.21
C ILE A 332 -31.61 -2.77 -17.92
N GLN A 333 -30.87 -3.33 -18.87
CA GLN A 333 -29.91 -2.58 -19.68
C GLN A 333 -30.59 -1.45 -20.46
N HIS A 334 -31.72 -1.75 -21.10
CA HIS A 334 -32.53 -0.77 -21.82
C HIS A 334 -33.13 0.27 -20.89
N LEU A 335 -33.65 -0.13 -19.72
CA LEU A 335 -34.22 0.78 -18.74
C LEU A 335 -33.17 1.77 -18.17
N LEU A 336 -32.00 1.27 -17.78
CA LEU A 336 -30.92 2.10 -17.23
C LEU A 336 -30.33 3.02 -18.30
N THR A 337 -30.11 2.51 -19.51
CA THR A 337 -29.67 3.33 -20.66
C THR A 337 -30.73 4.39 -21.02
N GLY A 338 -32.01 4.03 -21.01
CA GLY A 338 -33.12 4.94 -21.24
C GLY A 338 -33.23 6.03 -20.17
N THR A 339 -33.06 5.66 -18.90
CA THR A 339 -33.07 6.59 -17.76
C THR A 339 -31.88 7.55 -17.81
N LEU A 340 -30.69 7.05 -18.15
CA LEU A 340 -29.49 7.87 -18.32
C LEU A 340 -29.64 8.84 -19.49
N LYS A 341 -30.16 8.38 -20.64
CA LYS A 341 -30.49 9.25 -21.78
C LYS A 341 -31.53 10.31 -21.41
N ALA A 342 -32.59 9.94 -20.68
CA ALA A 342 -33.60 10.89 -20.24
C ALA A 342 -33.01 11.94 -19.27
N ARG A 343 -32.19 11.52 -18.31
CA ARG A 343 -31.49 12.42 -17.39
C ARG A 343 -30.49 13.32 -18.12
N ALA A 344 -29.74 12.79 -19.08
CA ALA A 344 -28.82 13.55 -19.92
C ALA A 344 -29.57 14.60 -20.74
N ASN A 345 -30.72 14.26 -21.33
CA ASN A 345 -31.57 15.21 -22.06
C ASN A 345 -32.09 16.34 -21.17
N ILE A 346 -32.49 16.05 -19.92
CA ILE A 346 -32.92 17.09 -18.96
C ILE A 346 -31.75 18.02 -18.61
N ILE A 347 -30.58 17.46 -18.31
CA ILE A 347 -29.38 18.25 -18.00
C ILE A 347 -28.99 19.10 -19.21
N TRP A 348 -28.90 18.50 -20.40
CA TRP A 348 -28.53 19.20 -21.64
C TRP A 348 -29.55 20.25 -22.07
N GLY A 349 -30.84 20.02 -21.85
CA GLY A 349 -31.89 20.98 -22.18
C GLY A 349 -31.90 22.21 -21.27
N GLN A 350 -31.27 22.15 -20.09
CA GLN A 350 -31.28 23.22 -19.09
C GLN A 350 -29.90 23.85 -18.86
N THR A 351 -28.87 23.44 -19.62
CA THR A 351 -27.49 23.89 -19.42
C THR A 351 -26.78 24.13 -20.74
N THR A 352 -25.79 25.02 -20.72
CA THR A 352 -24.79 25.18 -21.78
C THR A 352 -23.60 24.24 -21.57
N ALA A 353 -22.76 24.06 -22.59
CA ALA A 353 -21.55 23.24 -22.46
C ALA A 353 -20.57 23.77 -21.39
N PRO A 354 -20.30 25.10 -21.30
CA PRO A 354 -19.52 25.68 -20.21
C PRO A 354 -20.11 25.38 -18.82
N GLN A 355 -21.42 25.57 -18.62
CA GLN A 355 -22.07 25.31 -17.33
C GLN A 355 -21.91 23.85 -16.89
N ARG A 356 -22.07 22.88 -17.81
CA ARG A 356 -21.86 21.47 -17.47
C ARG A 356 -20.44 21.16 -17.06
N ARG A 357 -19.46 21.75 -17.76
CA ARG A 357 -18.05 21.62 -17.41
C ARG A 357 -17.80 22.21 -16.02
N GLY A 358 -18.35 23.38 -15.73
CA GLY A 358 -18.26 24.02 -14.41
C GLY A 358 -18.85 23.17 -13.30
N TYR A 359 -20.08 22.66 -13.47
CA TYR A 359 -20.74 21.82 -12.45
C TYR A 359 -19.98 20.51 -12.21
N PHE A 360 -19.46 19.91 -13.28
CA PHE A 360 -18.65 18.70 -13.19
C PHE A 360 -17.35 18.95 -12.40
N LEU A 361 -16.61 20.01 -12.74
CA LEU A 361 -15.38 20.39 -12.03
C LEU A 361 -15.64 20.75 -10.56
N ALA A 362 -16.79 21.34 -10.26
CA ALA A 362 -17.22 21.64 -8.91
C ALA A 362 -17.72 20.42 -8.12
N GLY A 363 -17.91 19.26 -8.76
CA GLY A 363 -18.42 18.04 -8.13
C GLY A 363 -19.89 18.14 -7.71
N VAL A 364 -20.70 18.97 -8.37
CA VAL A 364 -22.09 19.25 -7.97
C VAL A 364 -23.13 18.83 -9.02
N GLY A 365 -24.35 18.56 -8.55
CA GLY A 365 -25.49 18.25 -9.42
C GLY A 365 -26.11 19.49 -10.06
N LEU A 366 -27.02 19.26 -11.03
CA LEU A 366 -27.70 20.31 -11.81
C LEU A 366 -28.32 21.42 -10.95
N HIS A 367 -29.11 21.05 -9.94
CA HIS A 367 -29.80 22.03 -9.09
C HIS A 367 -28.82 22.91 -8.29
N THR A 368 -27.79 22.31 -7.71
CA THR A 368 -26.74 23.05 -6.99
C THR A 368 -25.97 23.96 -7.94
N GLY A 369 -25.61 23.47 -9.13
CA GLY A 369 -24.96 24.26 -10.18
C GLY A 369 -25.78 25.48 -10.62
N GLN A 370 -27.09 25.32 -10.79
CA GLN A 370 -28.00 26.43 -11.11
C GLN A 370 -28.10 27.46 -9.98
N ARG A 371 -28.03 27.03 -8.72
CA ARG A 371 -27.98 27.96 -7.59
C ARG A 371 -26.66 28.73 -7.55
N LEU A 372 -25.54 28.08 -7.85
CA LEU A 372 -24.24 28.74 -7.99
C LEU A 372 -24.26 29.77 -9.13
N ASP A 373 -24.88 29.45 -10.27
CA ASP A 373 -25.06 30.39 -11.37
C ASP A 373 -25.85 31.64 -10.96
N ALA A 374 -26.87 31.47 -10.11
CA ALA A 374 -27.71 32.57 -9.66
C ALA A 374 -26.98 33.57 -8.75
N VAL A 375 -25.97 33.11 -8.00
CA VAL A 375 -25.19 33.94 -7.08
C VAL A 375 -23.82 34.36 -7.64
N ALA A 376 -23.46 33.88 -8.83
CA ALA A 376 -22.10 33.94 -9.38
C ALA A 376 -21.49 35.34 -9.34
N LYS A 377 -22.22 36.38 -9.74
CA LYS A 377 -21.70 37.75 -9.74
C LYS A 377 -21.21 38.19 -8.36
N ASN A 378 -22.08 38.11 -7.35
CA ASN A 378 -21.75 38.52 -5.98
C ASN A 378 -20.65 37.63 -5.38
N ALA A 379 -20.75 36.31 -5.60
CA ALA A 379 -19.81 35.35 -5.06
C ALA A 379 -18.40 35.52 -5.65
N ASN A 380 -18.29 35.78 -6.96
CA ASN A 380 -17.00 36.03 -7.61
C ASN A 380 -16.37 37.34 -7.12
N ASP A 381 -17.17 38.43 -7.01
CA ASP A 381 -16.69 39.72 -6.52
C ASP A 381 -16.14 39.61 -5.09
N LEU A 382 -16.84 38.88 -4.21
CA LEU A 382 -16.39 38.61 -2.85
C LEU A 382 -15.14 37.72 -2.80
N LEU A 383 -15.02 36.74 -3.70
CA LEU A 383 -13.84 35.87 -3.80
C LEU A 383 -12.60 36.68 -4.18
N ILE A 384 -12.71 37.53 -5.19
CA ILE A 384 -11.63 38.42 -5.62
C ILE A 384 -11.27 39.38 -4.47
N ALA A 385 -12.27 40.00 -3.83
CA ALA A 385 -12.04 40.93 -2.72
C ALA A 385 -11.35 40.26 -1.51
N ALA A 386 -11.78 39.05 -1.14
CA ALA A 386 -11.20 38.31 -0.03
C ALA A 386 -9.70 38.03 -0.23
N ASN A 387 -9.34 37.52 -1.40
CA ASN A 387 -7.96 37.18 -1.72
C ASN A 387 -7.08 38.43 -1.88
N ALA A 388 -7.60 39.49 -2.52
CA ALA A 388 -6.90 40.77 -2.61
C ALA A 388 -6.63 41.37 -1.21
N ALA A 389 -7.59 41.28 -0.29
CA ALA A 389 -7.40 41.75 1.08
C ALA A 389 -6.35 40.91 1.84
N ILE A 390 -6.36 39.57 1.67
CA ILE A 390 -5.36 38.68 2.29
C ILE A 390 -3.96 39.04 1.78
N LEU A 391 -3.81 39.21 0.47
CA LEU A 391 -2.54 39.54 -0.17
C LEU A 391 -1.96 40.88 0.34
N ASN A 392 -2.83 41.86 0.63
CA ASN A 392 -2.44 43.17 1.15
C ASN A 392 -2.30 43.20 2.68
N GLY A 393 -2.56 42.11 3.39
CA GLY A 393 -2.55 42.06 4.86
C GLY A 393 -3.71 42.82 5.53
N ASP A 394 -4.77 43.13 4.78
CA ASP A 394 -5.95 43.86 5.28
C ASP A 394 -6.94 42.90 5.96
N GLN A 395 -6.71 42.64 7.25
CA GLN A 395 -7.50 41.69 8.03
C GLN A 395 -9.00 42.01 8.05
N GLU A 396 -9.38 43.29 8.16
CA GLU A 396 -10.78 43.70 8.29
C GLU A 396 -11.57 43.35 7.01
N ASN A 397 -11.02 43.75 5.86
CA ASN A 397 -11.66 43.46 4.58
C ASN A 397 -11.59 41.97 4.22
N SER A 398 -10.53 41.26 4.59
CA SER A 398 -10.46 39.80 4.42
C SER A 398 -11.58 39.08 5.18
N VAL A 399 -11.76 39.40 6.46
CA VAL A 399 -12.82 38.79 7.29
C VAL A 399 -14.20 39.14 6.72
N SER A 400 -14.44 40.42 6.40
CA SER A 400 -15.73 40.85 5.86
C SER A 400 -16.09 40.12 4.55
N ALA A 401 -15.14 40.00 3.63
CA ALA A 401 -15.37 39.34 2.34
C ALA A 401 -15.58 37.82 2.49
N ILE A 402 -14.80 37.14 3.35
CA ILE A 402 -14.97 35.70 3.61
C ILE A 402 -16.29 35.41 4.31
N VAL A 403 -16.72 36.25 5.25
CA VAL A 403 -18.05 36.13 5.87
C VAL A 403 -19.15 36.27 4.83
N GLY A 404 -19.06 37.26 3.92
CA GLY A 404 -20.02 37.43 2.83
C GLY A 404 -20.05 36.23 1.85
N LEU A 405 -18.90 35.62 1.56
CA LEU A 405 -18.84 34.37 0.79
C LEU A 405 -19.57 33.25 1.51
N ALA A 406 -19.28 33.07 2.80
CA ALA A 406 -19.90 32.03 3.62
C ALA A 406 -21.43 32.22 3.71
N GLU A 407 -21.93 33.45 3.83
CA GLU A 407 -23.37 33.74 3.79
C GLU A 407 -24.01 33.27 2.48
N THR A 408 -23.32 33.50 1.37
CA THR A 408 -23.80 33.09 0.03
C THR A 408 -23.76 31.57 -0.13
N ILE A 409 -22.67 30.94 0.30
CA ILE A 409 -22.41 29.50 0.12
C ILE A 409 -23.28 28.66 1.05
N PHE A 410 -23.40 29.02 2.34
CA PHE A 410 -24.13 28.24 3.33
C PHE A 410 -25.66 28.25 3.14
N ASP A 411 -26.19 29.06 2.23
CA ASP A 411 -27.58 28.95 1.79
C ASP A 411 -27.78 27.83 0.75
N ILE A 412 -26.71 27.35 0.10
CA ILE A 412 -26.75 26.41 -1.03
C ILE A 412 -26.47 24.98 -0.56
N SER A 413 -27.44 24.07 -0.70
CA SER A 413 -27.19 22.63 -0.52
C SER A 413 -26.26 22.10 -1.63
N PRO A 414 -25.21 21.31 -1.30
CA PRO A 414 -24.95 20.64 -0.02
C PRO A 414 -23.94 21.35 0.90
N PHE A 415 -23.64 22.64 0.69
CA PHE A 415 -22.66 23.42 1.46
C PHE A 415 -23.19 23.89 2.82
N ILE A 416 -24.48 23.68 3.12
CA ILE A 416 -25.09 24.01 4.40
C ILE A 416 -24.40 23.20 5.53
N PRO A 417 -23.82 23.86 6.56
CA PRO A 417 -23.15 23.17 7.67
C PRO A 417 -24.11 22.42 8.59
N ASP A 418 -23.62 21.37 9.25
CA ASP A 418 -24.32 20.67 10.33
C ASP A 418 -23.32 20.23 11.43
N PRO A 419 -23.35 20.82 12.64
CA PRO A 419 -24.32 21.79 13.16
C PRO A 419 -24.12 23.20 12.57
N PHE A 420 -25.18 24.02 12.56
CA PHE A 420 -25.13 25.41 12.10
C PHE A 420 -25.47 26.37 13.26
N PRO A 421 -24.47 26.91 13.98
CA PRO A 421 -24.69 27.76 15.15
C PRO A 421 -25.13 29.17 14.75
N ASP A 422 -25.97 29.82 15.57
CA ASP A 422 -26.48 31.18 15.28
C ASP A 422 -25.36 32.24 15.23
N ASN A 423 -24.31 32.07 16.04
CA ASN A 423 -23.14 32.94 16.11
C ASN A 423 -21.99 32.50 15.17
N TRP A 424 -22.30 31.81 14.07
CA TRP A 424 -21.29 31.27 13.16
C TRP A 424 -20.38 32.36 12.53
N ARG A 425 -20.88 33.59 12.39
CA ARG A 425 -20.11 34.73 11.83
C ARG A 425 -19.00 35.15 12.78
N GLU A 426 -19.31 35.25 14.07
CA GLU A 426 -18.33 35.54 15.12
C GLU A 426 -17.30 34.41 15.21
N VAL A 427 -17.74 33.16 15.10
CA VAL A 427 -16.86 31.98 15.11
C VAL A 427 -15.90 31.99 13.91
N LEU A 428 -16.40 32.22 12.70
CA LEU A 428 -15.57 32.34 11.49
C LEU A 428 -14.57 33.49 11.60
N SER A 429 -15.00 34.64 12.10
CA SER A 429 -14.13 35.80 12.29
C SER A 429 -13.01 35.50 13.29
N ALA A 430 -13.34 34.95 14.46
CA ALA A 430 -12.35 34.56 15.46
C ALA A 430 -11.42 33.45 14.96
N TRP A 431 -11.95 32.50 14.17
CA TRP A 431 -11.18 31.44 13.54
C TRP A 431 -10.12 31.99 12.59
N LEU A 432 -10.48 32.89 11.67
CA LEU A 432 -9.56 33.52 10.71
C LEU A 432 -8.50 34.40 11.37
N LEU A 433 -8.85 35.06 12.48
CA LEU A 433 -7.94 35.88 13.27
C LEU A 433 -7.04 35.05 14.21
N GLY A 434 -7.09 33.72 14.14
CA GLY A 434 -6.29 32.82 14.99
C GLY A 434 -6.66 32.86 16.47
N GLN A 435 -7.79 33.47 16.83
CA GLN A 435 -8.20 33.68 18.22
C GLN A 435 -8.71 32.37 18.87
N PRO A 436 -8.64 32.25 20.20
CA PRO A 436 -9.22 31.11 20.92
C PRO A 436 -10.75 31.09 20.82
N LEU A 437 -11.33 29.99 20.32
CA LEU A 437 -12.78 29.84 20.20
C LEU A 437 -13.49 29.52 21.53
N SER A 438 -12.75 29.25 22.60
CA SER A 438 -13.30 28.90 23.92
C SER A 438 -14.20 29.98 24.51
N GLN A 439 -13.96 31.25 24.16
CA GLN A 439 -14.76 32.39 24.63
C GLN A 439 -16.10 32.53 23.89
N LEU A 440 -16.24 31.92 22.72
CA LEU A 440 -17.45 31.98 21.88
C LEU A 440 -18.35 30.75 22.05
N ALA A 441 -17.91 29.79 22.87
CA ALA A 441 -18.51 28.46 22.96
C ALA A 441 -19.78 28.37 23.80
N ASN A 442 -20.18 29.41 24.57
CA ASN A 442 -21.41 29.50 25.41
C ASN A 442 -22.12 28.15 25.69
N GLU A 443 -21.51 27.32 26.56
CA GLU A 443 -21.96 25.98 27.02
C GLU A 443 -21.96 24.83 25.98
N ASN A 444 -21.60 25.07 24.72
CA ASN A 444 -21.68 24.11 23.61
C ASN A 444 -20.38 23.99 22.78
N THR A 445 -19.22 23.88 23.45
CA THR A 445 -17.89 23.75 22.81
C THR A 445 -17.81 22.67 21.73
N SER A 446 -18.48 21.52 21.94
CA SER A 446 -18.49 20.43 20.96
C SER A 446 -19.17 20.81 19.64
N ASN A 447 -20.25 21.60 19.67
CA ASN A 447 -20.93 22.03 18.46
C ASN A 447 -20.12 23.05 17.67
N ILE A 448 -19.40 23.95 18.35
CA ILE A 448 -18.50 24.91 17.68
C ILE A 448 -17.34 24.18 17.00
N LEU A 449 -16.72 23.20 17.65
CA LEU A 449 -15.65 22.40 17.03
C LEU A 449 -16.15 21.62 15.81
N ARG A 450 -17.33 20.97 15.91
CA ARG A 450 -17.95 20.29 14.77
C ARG A 450 -18.31 21.25 13.63
N PHE A 451 -18.73 22.47 13.94
CA PHE A 451 -18.96 23.51 12.92
C PHE A 451 -17.64 23.94 12.26
N VAL A 452 -16.54 24.04 12.99
CA VAL A 452 -15.22 24.31 12.39
C VAL A 452 -14.83 23.18 11.44
N GLU A 453 -14.88 21.92 11.87
CA GLU A 453 -14.53 20.76 11.04
C GLU A 453 -15.44 20.61 9.81
N ASN A 454 -16.75 20.69 10.01
CA ASN A 454 -17.72 20.49 8.94
C ASN A 454 -17.90 21.75 8.09
N GLY A 455 -18.24 22.86 8.71
CA GLY A 455 -18.57 24.12 8.03
C GLY A 455 -17.34 24.80 7.45
N LEU A 456 -16.32 25.06 8.29
CA LEU A 456 -15.18 25.87 7.89
C LEU A 456 -14.10 25.07 7.15
N ILE A 457 -13.71 23.89 7.63
CA ILE A 457 -12.59 23.13 7.02
C ILE A 457 -13.05 22.35 5.78
N TYR A 458 -14.35 22.02 5.66
CA TYR A 458 -14.84 21.19 4.56
C TYR A 458 -15.85 21.90 3.64
N LYS A 459 -17.01 22.32 4.16
CA LYS A 459 -18.12 22.82 3.32
C LYS A 459 -17.82 24.15 2.65
N LEU A 460 -17.21 25.09 3.38
CA LEU A 460 -16.90 26.42 2.87
C LEU A 460 -15.78 26.40 1.80
N PRO A 461 -14.63 25.73 2.02
CA PRO A 461 -13.62 25.48 0.99
C PRO A 461 -14.21 24.85 -0.27
N TRP A 462 -15.01 23.80 -0.12
CA TRP A 462 -15.67 23.16 -1.26
C TRP A 462 -16.58 24.14 -2.02
N GLY A 463 -17.36 24.96 -1.32
CA GLY A 463 -18.20 25.99 -1.94
C GLY A 463 -17.39 27.06 -2.66
N ILE A 464 -16.27 27.51 -2.09
CA ILE A 464 -15.37 28.50 -2.69
C ILE A 464 -14.71 27.93 -3.95
N ASP A 465 -14.20 26.70 -3.89
CA ASP A 465 -13.64 26.01 -5.05
C ASP A 465 -14.71 25.82 -6.14
N ALA A 466 -15.94 25.47 -5.77
CA ALA A 466 -17.05 25.34 -6.70
C ALA A 466 -17.36 26.66 -7.43
N ILE A 467 -17.26 27.80 -6.75
CA ILE A 467 -17.39 29.14 -7.37
C ILE A 467 -16.22 29.39 -8.33
N ARG A 468 -14.97 29.15 -7.89
CA ARG A 468 -13.77 29.38 -8.72
C ARG A 468 -13.79 28.58 -10.01
N VAL A 469 -13.94 27.26 -9.93
CA VAL A 469 -13.89 26.38 -11.12
C VAL A 469 -15.08 26.61 -12.05
N ARG A 470 -16.23 27.03 -11.50
CA ARG A 470 -17.40 27.43 -12.29
C ARG A 470 -17.13 28.72 -13.05
N ALA A 471 -16.57 29.75 -12.40
CA ALA A 471 -16.24 31.02 -13.04
C ALA A 471 -15.24 30.83 -14.19
N GLN A 472 -14.20 30.00 -13.97
CA GLN A 472 -13.24 29.60 -15.00
C GLN A 472 -13.92 28.87 -16.17
N ALA A 473 -14.74 27.87 -15.87
CA ALA A 473 -15.39 27.06 -16.91
C ALA A 473 -16.37 27.87 -17.76
N ASN A 474 -17.08 28.82 -17.14
CA ASN A 474 -18.07 29.66 -17.81
C ASN A 474 -17.46 30.88 -18.52
N GLY A 475 -16.19 31.20 -18.25
CA GLY A 475 -15.52 32.37 -18.80
C GLY A 475 -16.16 33.67 -18.31
N ASP A 476 -16.50 33.73 -17.02
CA ASP A 476 -17.03 34.95 -16.42
C ASP A 476 -16.02 36.09 -16.58
N THR A 477 -16.53 37.28 -16.90
CA THR A 477 -15.70 38.47 -17.11
C THR A 477 -15.92 39.52 -16.04
N PHE A 478 -14.86 40.27 -15.74
CA PHE A 478 -14.74 41.24 -14.66
C PHE A 478 -14.08 42.53 -15.14
N GLY A 479 -14.23 43.60 -14.34
CA GLY A 479 -13.70 44.93 -14.63
C GLY A 479 -14.55 45.74 -15.61
N GLU A 480 -14.13 46.98 -15.88
CA GLU A 480 -14.76 47.82 -16.90
C GLU A 480 -14.62 47.14 -18.27
N GLU A 481 -15.72 47.06 -19.02
CA GLU A 481 -15.82 46.39 -20.33
C GLU A 481 -15.59 44.86 -20.34
N GLY A 482 -15.44 44.20 -19.19
CA GLY A 482 -15.27 42.74 -19.12
C GLY A 482 -13.92 42.25 -19.65
N MET A 483 -12.87 43.05 -19.45
CA MET A 483 -11.52 42.77 -19.94
C MET A 483 -10.80 41.63 -19.20
N PHE A 484 -11.20 41.34 -17.97
CA PHE A 484 -10.53 40.35 -17.12
C PHE A 484 -11.40 39.12 -16.91
N THR A 485 -10.78 37.99 -16.65
CA THR A 485 -11.38 36.74 -16.22
C THR A 485 -10.95 36.43 -14.79
N ILE A 486 -11.53 35.39 -14.18
CA ILE A 486 -11.17 35.02 -12.80
C ILE A 486 -9.70 34.59 -12.68
N ASP A 487 -9.09 34.09 -13.77
CA ASP A 487 -7.69 33.67 -13.84
C ASP A 487 -6.71 34.84 -13.79
N ASP A 488 -7.18 36.07 -14.02
CA ASP A 488 -6.38 37.29 -13.94
C ASP A 488 -6.24 37.82 -12.50
N PHE A 489 -6.95 37.21 -11.55
CA PHE A 489 -6.93 37.59 -10.13
C PHE A 489 -6.32 36.48 -9.27
N GLU A 490 -5.66 36.87 -8.18
CA GLU A 490 -5.31 35.93 -7.11
C GLU A 490 -6.58 35.48 -6.40
N VAL A 491 -6.85 34.17 -6.40
CA VAL A 491 -8.08 33.57 -5.82
C VAL A 491 -7.79 32.30 -5.00
N GLY A 492 -6.52 31.99 -4.74
CA GLY A 492 -6.04 30.77 -4.10
C GLY A 492 -5.68 30.89 -2.61
N LEU A 493 -5.78 32.07 -2.00
CA LEU A 493 -5.37 32.34 -0.62
C LEU A 493 -6.49 32.15 0.42
N ALA A 494 -7.75 32.39 0.03
CA ALA A 494 -8.89 32.34 0.95
C ALA A 494 -9.14 30.93 1.50
N VAL A 495 -9.03 29.89 0.67
CA VAL A 495 -9.22 28.49 1.09
C VAL A 495 -8.16 28.07 2.13
N PRO A 496 -6.84 28.22 1.87
CA PRO A 496 -5.81 27.98 2.87
C PRO A 496 -6.06 28.71 4.19
N ALA A 497 -6.46 29.99 4.13
CA ALA A 497 -6.72 30.80 5.32
C ALA A 497 -7.89 30.24 6.15
N ILE A 498 -8.94 29.76 5.49
CA ILE A 498 -10.10 29.15 6.13
C ILE A 498 -9.77 27.77 6.70
N GLU A 499 -9.04 26.91 5.98
CA GLU A 499 -8.66 25.57 6.45
C GLU A 499 -7.75 25.64 7.68
N THR A 500 -6.82 26.58 7.67
CA THR A 500 -5.78 26.72 8.70
C THR A 500 -6.20 27.66 9.84
N GLY A 501 -7.20 28.51 9.62
CA GLY A 501 -7.65 29.51 10.59
C GLY A 501 -6.62 30.62 10.82
N THR A 502 -5.98 31.10 9.76
CA THR A 502 -5.05 32.23 9.81
C THR A 502 -5.06 32.99 8.49
N LEU A 503 -5.13 34.32 8.55
CA LEU A 503 -4.98 35.19 7.38
C LEU A 503 -3.51 35.42 6.97
N ASN A 504 -2.56 34.98 7.78
CA ASN A 504 -1.14 35.04 7.42
C ASN A 504 -0.81 33.90 6.43
N VAL A 505 -0.44 34.28 5.21
CA VAL A 505 -0.16 33.34 4.11
C VAL A 505 0.96 32.37 4.45
N SER A 506 2.09 32.86 4.98
CA SER A 506 3.22 32.00 5.36
C SER A 506 2.85 31.00 6.46
N ALA A 507 2.05 31.42 7.44
CA ALA A 507 1.58 30.51 8.50
C ALA A 507 0.63 29.44 7.92
N ALA A 508 -0.26 29.83 7.00
CA ALA A 508 -1.13 28.89 6.30
C ALA A 508 -0.32 27.89 5.45
N THR A 509 0.68 28.37 4.69
CA THR A 509 1.58 27.53 3.89
C THR A 509 2.36 26.54 4.75
N LEU A 510 2.85 26.97 5.92
CA LEU A 510 3.56 26.10 6.87
C LEU A 510 2.66 24.98 7.43
N MET A 511 1.40 25.29 7.71
CA MET A 511 0.43 24.31 8.16
C MET A 511 0.01 23.34 7.06
N GLN A 512 -0.21 23.83 5.83
CA GLN A 512 -0.49 22.99 4.66
C GLN A 512 0.70 22.09 4.29
N ALA A 513 1.91 22.51 4.64
CA ALA A 513 3.12 21.71 4.52
C ALA A 513 3.21 20.55 5.54
N GLY A 514 2.33 20.51 6.56
CA GLY A 514 2.27 19.43 7.55
C GLY A 514 2.63 19.85 8.97
N PHE A 515 2.90 21.14 9.24
CA PHE A 515 3.17 21.58 10.61
C PHE A 515 1.86 21.69 11.42
N ASN A 516 1.57 20.64 12.19
CA ASN A 516 0.30 20.44 12.89
C ASN A 516 0.13 21.25 14.18
N SER A 517 0.51 22.53 14.18
CA SER A 517 0.25 23.45 15.30
C SER A 517 0.02 24.89 14.83
N ARG A 518 -1.24 25.32 14.79
CA ARG A 518 -1.63 26.67 14.32
C ARG A 518 -0.97 27.80 15.11
N GLN A 519 -1.04 27.73 16.44
CA GLN A 519 -0.46 28.79 17.29
C GLN A 519 1.06 28.87 17.13
N ALA A 520 1.73 27.72 17.01
CA ALA A 520 3.15 27.69 16.76
C ALA A 520 3.47 28.19 15.35
N ALA A 521 2.70 27.83 14.32
CA ALA A 521 2.92 28.29 12.95
C ALA A 521 2.86 29.83 12.84
N ILE A 522 1.84 30.44 13.46
CA ILE A 522 1.71 31.90 13.54
C ILE A 522 2.91 32.51 14.29
N LYS A 523 3.30 31.89 15.41
CA LYS A 523 4.46 32.36 16.20
C LYS A 523 5.77 32.26 15.43
N VAL A 524 6.04 31.14 14.76
CA VAL A 524 7.25 30.91 13.96
C VAL A 524 7.41 32.00 12.91
N VAL A 525 6.33 32.28 12.18
CA VAL A 525 6.34 33.32 11.13
C VAL A 525 6.54 34.70 11.74
N HIS A 526 5.89 35.00 12.87
CA HIS A 526 6.06 36.28 13.58
C HIS A 526 7.46 36.46 14.16
N ASP A 527 8.05 35.43 14.76
CA ASP A 527 9.39 35.50 15.37
C ASP A 527 10.51 35.69 14.33
N THR A 528 10.25 35.31 13.07
CA THR A 528 11.24 35.32 11.99
C THR A 528 10.94 36.33 10.88
N ASP A 529 9.85 37.08 11.00
CA ASP A 529 9.32 37.94 9.93
C ASP A 529 9.23 37.24 8.56
N ALA A 530 8.83 35.96 8.55
CA ALA A 530 8.82 35.15 7.34
C ALA A 530 7.76 35.63 6.33
N THR A 531 8.12 35.66 5.04
CA THR A 531 7.26 36.17 3.95
C THR A 531 7.09 35.20 2.78
N PHE A 532 7.35 33.90 2.99
CA PHE A 532 7.20 32.90 1.94
C PHE A 532 5.73 32.70 1.56
N LEU A 533 5.45 32.54 0.27
CA LEU A 533 4.08 32.40 -0.26
C LEU A 533 3.81 31.02 -0.86
N ASN A 534 4.85 30.21 -1.03
CA ASN A 534 4.77 28.90 -1.65
C ASN A 534 5.79 27.93 -1.00
N SER A 535 5.69 26.64 -1.34
CA SER A 535 6.55 25.60 -0.77
C SER A 535 8.03 25.72 -1.14
N HIS A 536 8.38 26.40 -2.24
CA HIS A 536 9.78 26.63 -2.62
C HIS A 536 10.43 27.65 -1.69
N ASP A 537 9.79 28.81 -1.52
CA ASP A 537 10.27 29.88 -0.64
C ASP A 537 10.26 29.43 0.83
N LEU A 538 9.28 28.62 1.24
CA LEU A 538 9.24 28.00 2.57
C LEU A 538 10.49 27.14 2.81
N LYS A 539 10.92 26.37 1.81
CA LYS A 539 12.10 25.52 1.92
C LYS A 539 13.37 26.36 2.05
N GLU A 540 13.54 27.37 1.20
CA GLU A 540 14.70 28.28 1.29
C GLU A 540 14.77 28.97 2.65
N TRP A 541 13.61 29.37 3.20
CA TRP A 541 13.52 29.95 4.53
C TRP A 541 13.87 28.94 5.64
N LEU A 542 13.43 27.67 5.55
CA LEU A 542 13.79 26.62 6.52
C LEU A 542 15.30 26.33 6.54
N ASP A 543 15.98 26.48 5.40
CA ASP A 543 17.42 26.30 5.26
C ASP A 543 18.24 27.54 5.71
N SER A 544 17.57 28.64 6.10
CA SER A 544 18.24 29.89 6.49
C SER A 544 19.00 29.80 7.81
N GLU A 545 20.10 30.56 7.94
CA GLU A 545 20.90 30.63 9.18
C GLU A 545 20.05 31.01 10.40
N LEU A 546 19.08 31.92 10.23
CA LEU A 546 18.15 32.34 11.29
C LEU A 546 17.35 31.16 11.86
N VAL A 547 16.77 30.33 10.99
CA VAL A 547 15.99 29.15 11.43
C VAL A 547 16.90 28.10 12.05
N GLN A 548 18.12 27.92 11.53
CA GLN A 548 19.11 27.00 12.13
C GLN A 548 19.55 27.47 13.53
N GLU A 549 19.71 28.77 13.75
CA GLU A 549 20.02 29.32 15.07
C GLU A 549 18.87 29.13 16.06
N LEU A 550 17.64 29.45 15.66
CA LEU A 550 16.43 29.25 16.48
C LEU A 550 16.17 27.77 16.77
N ASN A 551 16.56 26.87 15.87
CA ASN A 551 16.50 25.44 16.10
C ASN A 551 17.43 24.96 17.23
N ASN A 552 18.41 25.75 17.67
CA ASN A 552 19.23 25.42 18.84
C ASN A 552 18.59 25.86 20.17
N ASP A 553 17.47 26.59 20.14
CA ASP A 553 16.69 26.92 21.34
C ASP A 553 15.66 25.80 21.63
N ASP A 554 15.85 25.12 22.76
CA ASP A 554 14.97 24.03 23.21
C ASP A 554 13.53 24.48 23.49
N GLY A 555 13.30 25.79 23.69
CA GLY A 555 11.98 26.38 23.93
C GLY A 555 11.24 26.84 22.68
N TRP A 556 11.88 26.82 21.49
CA TRP A 556 11.33 27.37 20.26
C TRP A 556 10.78 26.28 19.32
N PRO A 557 9.57 26.41 18.72
CA PRO A 557 8.70 27.59 18.72
C PRO A 557 7.93 27.85 20.02
N THR A 558 7.41 26.80 20.65
CA THR A 558 6.98 26.82 22.06
C THR A 558 7.40 25.50 22.70
N PRO A 559 7.50 25.41 24.04
CA PRO A 559 7.81 24.17 24.73
C PRO A 559 6.87 23.02 24.37
N GLU A 560 5.58 23.31 24.16
CA GLU A 560 4.55 22.31 23.84
C GLU A 560 4.59 21.87 22.37
N SER A 561 4.99 22.75 21.44
CA SER A 561 5.02 22.45 20.00
C SER A 561 6.40 22.03 19.48
N ARG A 562 7.44 22.05 20.33
CA ARG A 562 8.82 21.72 19.96
C ARG A 562 8.93 20.34 19.31
N GLY A 563 8.28 19.33 19.88
CA GLY A 563 8.29 17.97 19.32
C GLY A 563 7.72 17.91 17.90
N LEU A 564 6.55 18.52 17.69
CA LEU A 564 5.89 18.61 16.38
C LEU A 564 6.72 19.39 15.36
N TRP A 565 7.46 20.41 15.82
CA TRP A 565 8.34 21.20 14.95
C TRP A 565 9.54 20.41 14.46
N LEU A 566 10.18 19.63 15.33
CA LEU A 566 11.31 18.77 14.97
C LEU A 566 10.88 17.63 14.03
N GLU A 567 9.73 17.01 14.30
CA GLU A 567 9.12 16.01 13.43
C GLU A 567 8.85 16.61 12.04
N PHE A 568 8.20 17.78 12.00
CA PHE A 568 7.95 18.51 10.76
C PHE A 568 9.22 18.80 9.96
N ILE A 569 10.27 19.37 10.54
CA ILE A 569 11.52 19.65 9.80
C ILE A 569 12.13 18.36 9.23
N THR A 570 12.11 17.29 10.03
CA THR A 570 12.71 16.00 9.65
C THR A 570 11.95 15.37 8.47
N GLU A 571 10.63 15.49 8.44
CA GLU A 571 9.77 14.93 7.39
C GLU A 571 9.64 15.85 6.16
N PHE A 572 9.59 17.16 6.38
CA PHE A 572 9.33 18.18 5.35
C PHE A 572 10.52 18.43 4.44
N VAL A 573 11.74 18.18 4.91
CA VAL A 573 12.94 18.17 4.07
C VAL A 573 13.20 16.72 3.65
N PRO A 574 12.74 16.26 2.46
CA PRO A 574 13.31 15.05 1.90
C PRO A 574 14.83 15.23 1.84
N PRO A 575 15.64 14.26 2.28
CA PRO A 575 17.08 14.30 2.08
C PRO A 575 17.33 14.36 0.57
N GLU A 576 17.58 15.58 0.07
CA GLU A 576 17.84 15.96 -1.32
C GLU A 576 16.92 15.30 -2.37
N ARG A 577 16.13 16.11 -3.09
CA ARG A 577 15.60 15.70 -4.41
C ARG A 577 16.78 15.47 -5.37
N SER A 578 17.41 14.32 -5.28
CA SER A 578 18.23 13.79 -6.35
C SER A 578 17.26 13.10 -7.29
N VAL A 579 17.07 13.70 -8.47
CA VAL A 579 16.26 13.14 -9.55
C VAL A 579 16.76 11.71 -9.80
N TRP A 580 15.88 10.73 -9.67
CA TRP A 580 16.23 9.35 -9.95
C TRP A 580 16.53 9.22 -11.44
N LYS A 581 17.70 8.68 -11.75
CA LYS A 581 18.13 8.47 -13.13
C LYS A 581 18.58 7.04 -13.32
N ARG A 582 18.41 6.56 -14.54
CA ARG A 582 19.03 5.33 -15.00
C ARG A 582 20.50 5.61 -15.33
N GLN A 583 21.39 4.74 -14.84
CA GLN A 583 22.83 4.78 -15.07
C GLN A 583 23.32 3.36 -15.33
N ASP A 584 24.18 3.16 -16.33
CA ASP A 584 24.72 1.86 -16.69
C ASP A 584 26.25 1.87 -16.49
N ALA A 585 26.82 0.76 -15.99
CA ALA A 585 28.27 0.57 -15.84
C ALA A 585 28.66 -0.90 -16.05
N VAL A 586 29.95 -1.20 -16.12
CA VAL A 586 30.48 -2.56 -16.14
C VAL A 586 31.58 -2.65 -15.08
N ILE A 587 31.51 -3.68 -14.24
CA ILE A 587 32.52 -3.93 -13.21
C ILE A 587 33.15 -5.31 -13.39
N SER A 588 34.39 -5.45 -12.94
CA SER A 588 35.11 -6.72 -12.96
C SER A 588 34.73 -7.60 -11.77
N VAL A 589 34.66 -8.91 -12.00
CA VAL A 589 34.37 -9.90 -10.97
C VAL A 589 35.28 -11.13 -11.10
N SER A 590 35.49 -11.83 -10.00
CA SER A 590 36.08 -13.17 -9.94
C SER A 590 35.03 -14.17 -9.52
N TRP A 591 34.87 -15.27 -10.27
CA TRP A 591 33.92 -16.34 -9.93
C TRP A 591 34.58 -17.38 -9.01
N ILE A 592 33.79 -17.90 -8.07
CA ILE A 592 34.22 -18.94 -7.11
C ILE A 592 34.41 -20.27 -7.84
N ASP A 593 33.48 -20.61 -8.73
CA ASP A 593 33.53 -21.80 -9.57
C ASP A 593 33.43 -21.40 -11.05
N THR A 594 34.54 -21.50 -11.77
CA THR A 594 34.62 -21.16 -13.20
C THR A 594 33.91 -22.17 -14.12
N GLU A 595 33.57 -23.37 -13.62
CA GLU A 595 32.84 -24.39 -14.38
C GLU A 595 31.31 -24.17 -14.35
N GLN A 596 30.80 -23.39 -13.39
CA GLN A 596 29.40 -22.96 -13.27
C GLN A 596 29.13 -21.59 -13.92
N ALA A 597 29.79 -21.29 -15.04
CA ALA A 597 29.61 -20.02 -15.74
C ALA A 597 28.13 -19.82 -16.14
N LEU A 598 27.48 -18.83 -15.50
CA LEU A 598 26.11 -18.44 -15.85
C LEU A 598 26.08 -17.92 -17.30
N PRO A 599 25.05 -18.27 -18.10
CA PRO A 599 24.88 -17.75 -19.45
C PRO A 599 24.93 -16.23 -19.49
N GLU A 600 25.38 -15.64 -20.61
CA GLU A 600 25.31 -14.18 -20.81
C GLU A 600 23.88 -13.66 -20.58
N GLY A 601 23.76 -12.53 -19.88
CA GLY A 601 22.48 -11.91 -19.56
C GLY A 601 21.79 -12.47 -18.32
N SER A 602 22.36 -13.49 -17.66
CA SER A 602 21.83 -14.02 -16.40
C SER A 602 21.82 -12.96 -15.31
N ILE A 603 20.70 -12.80 -14.62
CA ILE A 603 20.55 -11.83 -13.54
C ILE A 603 21.27 -12.33 -12.29
N VAL A 604 22.06 -11.47 -11.68
CA VAL A 604 22.80 -11.73 -10.43
C VAL A 604 22.57 -10.59 -9.44
N ARG A 605 22.86 -10.84 -8.16
CA ARG A 605 22.78 -9.84 -7.09
C ARG A 605 24.18 -9.41 -6.68
N VAL A 606 24.33 -8.11 -6.38
CA VAL A 606 25.57 -7.52 -5.85
C VAL A 606 25.31 -7.13 -4.41
N ILE A 607 25.97 -7.80 -3.46
CA ILE A 607 25.68 -7.63 -2.03
C ILE A 607 26.97 -7.31 -1.29
N LYS A 608 26.94 -6.22 -0.50
CA LYS A 608 28.03 -5.88 0.42
C LYS A 608 28.03 -6.85 1.59
N SER A 609 29.16 -7.50 1.84
CA SER A 609 29.38 -8.38 3.00
C SER A 609 30.68 -7.95 3.71
N GLY A 610 30.53 -7.15 4.77
CA GLY A 610 31.66 -6.53 5.46
C GLY A 610 32.47 -5.61 4.55
N ALA A 611 33.74 -5.92 4.34
CA ALA A 611 34.66 -5.19 3.46
C ALA A 611 34.72 -5.76 2.02
N ARG A 612 33.89 -6.77 1.71
CA ARG A 612 33.87 -7.45 0.40
C ARG A 612 32.54 -7.21 -0.30
N THR A 613 32.54 -7.37 -1.62
CA THR A 613 31.32 -7.30 -2.45
C THR A 613 31.12 -8.63 -3.14
N LEU A 614 30.14 -9.40 -2.67
CA LEU A 614 29.87 -10.74 -3.17
C LEU A 614 28.81 -10.70 -4.27
N ILE A 615 28.98 -11.58 -5.25
CA ILE A 615 28.03 -11.82 -6.32
C ILE A 615 27.23 -13.06 -5.98
N PHE A 616 25.90 -12.92 -5.98
CA PHE A 616 24.98 -14.00 -5.66
C PHE A 616 24.16 -14.39 -6.89
N SER A 617 23.88 -15.69 -7.02
CA SER A 617 22.90 -16.21 -7.97
C SER A 617 21.48 -15.74 -7.60
N PRO A 618 20.48 -15.90 -8.49
CA PRO A 618 19.09 -15.63 -8.15
C PRO A 618 18.63 -16.33 -6.86
N SER A 619 19.06 -17.57 -6.66
CA SER A 619 18.75 -18.39 -5.49
C SER A 619 19.56 -18.03 -4.23
N MET A 620 20.23 -16.87 -4.21
CA MET A 620 21.03 -16.35 -3.10
C MET A 620 22.21 -17.26 -2.71
N LYS A 621 22.81 -17.97 -3.68
CA LYS A 621 24.11 -18.65 -3.49
C LYS A 621 25.26 -17.75 -3.91
N ALA A 622 26.30 -17.63 -3.08
CA ALA A 622 27.50 -16.88 -3.44
C ALA A 622 28.22 -17.60 -4.58
N ILE A 623 28.43 -16.90 -5.70
CA ILE A 623 29.03 -17.44 -6.92
C ILE A 623 30.27 -16.67 -7.36
N GLY A 624 30.49 -15.47 -6.81
CA GLY A 624 31.65 -14.64 -7.16
C GLY A 624 31.86 -13.48 -6.20
N GLU A 625 32.82 -12.65 -6.55
CA GLU A 625 33.20 -11.43 -5.82
C GLU A 625 33.58 -10.35 -6.83
N ALA A 626 33.17 -9.10 -6.57
CA ALA A 626 33.60 -7.94 -7.33
C ALA A 626 34.97 -7.45 -6.84
N TYR A 627 35.81 -6.98 -7.77
CA TYR A 627 37.10 -6.37 -7.41
C TYR A 627 36.91 -5.03 -6.69
N ASP A 628 35.95 -4.23 -7.14
CA ASP A 628 35.60 -2.96 -6.53
C ASP A 628 34.66 -3.18 -5.35
N THR A 629 34.82 -2.39 -4.28
CA THR A 629 34.02 -2.57 -3.07
C THR A 629 32.82 -1.64 -3.05
N LEU A 630 31.63 -2.16 -2.83
CA LEU A 630 30.44 -1.37 -2.60
C LEU A 630 30.60 -0.56 -1.31
N ALA A 631 30.82 0.75 -1.44
CA ALA A 631 31.14 1.64 -0.32
C ALA A 631 29.98 1.73 0.67
N ARG A 632 28.75 1.74 0.18
CA ARG A 632 27.49 1.84 0.95
C ARG A 632 26.37 1.08 0.27
N THR A 633 25.32 0.74 1.02
CA THR A 633 24.09 0.19 0.44
C THR A 633 23.47 1.24 -0.49
N PRO A 634 23.21 0.93 -1.77
CA PRO A 634 22.64 1.89 -2.72
C PRO A 634 21.27 2.38 -2.26
N ARG A 635 20.96 3.68 -2.46
CA ARG A 635 19.60 4.18 -2.20
C ARG A 635 18.59 3.70 -3.25
N GLY A 636 19.03 3.57 -4.50
CA GLY A 636 18.26 3.04 -5.62
C GLY A 636 18.31 1.51 -5.76
N VAL A 637 17.81 0.99 -6.89
CA VAL A 637 17.93 -0.44 -7.24
C VAL A 637 19.08 -0.63 -8.20
N LEU A 638 19.93 -1.63 -7.91
CA LEU A 638 21.04 -2.06 -8.73
C LEU A 638 20.72 -3.41 -9.36
N ILE A 639 20.48 -3.43 -10.67
CA ILE A 639 20.28 -4.65 -11.45
C ILE A 639 21.63 -5.06 -12.05
N ALA A 640 22.05 -6.29 -11.83
CA ALA A 640 23.29 -6.81 -12.41
C ALA A 640 23.04 -8.00 -13.32
N LYS A 641 23.76 -8.06 -14.44
CA LYS A 641 23.70 -9.16 -15.42
C LYS A 641 25.10 -9.62 -15.82
N THR A 642 25.28 -10.92 -16.04
CA THR A 642 26.52 -11.46 -16.59
C THR A 642 26.75 -10.96 -18.03
N THR A 643 28.01 -10.74 -18.39
CA THR A 643 28.41 -10.32 -19.74
C THR A 643 29.01 -11.48 -20.52
N SER A 644 29.15 -11.33 -21.84
CA SER A 644 29.92 -12.24 -22.70
C SER A 644 31.40 -12.35 -22.29
N ASN A 645 31.94 -11.37 -21.57
CA ASN A 645 33.25 -11.47 -20.94
C ASN A 645 33.11 -12.15 -19.57
N SER A 646 33.72 -13.33 -19.42
CA SER A 646 33.65 -14.14 -18.20
C SER A 646 34.28 -13.48 -16.97
N GLY A 647 34.94 -12.32 -17.09
CA GLY A 647 35.49 -11.57 -15.95
C GLY A 647 34.69 -10.33 -15.54
N SER A 648 33.47 -10.11 -16.06
CA SER A 648 32.70 -8.89 -15.78
C SER A 648 31.18 -9.07 -15.73
N ILE A 649 30.52 -8.16 -15.02
CA ILE A 649 29.07 -8.01 -15.00
C ILE A 649 28.66 -6.59 -15.41
N ALA A 650 27.54 -6.47 -16.10
CA ALA A 650 26.91 -5.20 -16.43
C ALA A 650 25.97 -4.79 -15.29
N LEU A 651 26.09 -3.54 -14.86
CA LEU A 651 25.27 -2.92 -13.84
C LEU A 651 24.31 -1.92 -14.49
N ARG A 652 23.07 -1.93 -14.02
CA ARG A 652 22.07 -0.91 -14.29
C ARG A 652 21.51 -0.41 -12.97
N TYR A 653 21.79 0.85 -12.66
CA TYR A 653 21.35 1.50 -11.45
C TYR A 653 20.22 2.48 -11.75
N PHE A 654 19.13 2.36 -11.00
CA PHE A 654 18.04 3.32 -10.98
C PHE A 654 18.04 3.97 -9.61
N GLY A 655 18.58 5.18 -9.52
CA GLY A 655 18.70 5.82 -8.23
C GLY A 655 19.18 7.26 -8.28
N PRO A 656 19.19 7.90 -7.11
CA PRO A 656 19.54 9.31 -6.95
C PRO A 656 21.05 9.60 -7.07
N GLU A 657 21.89 8.64 -6.71
CA GLU A 657 23.34 8.81 -6.57
C GLU A 657 24.05 8.52 -7.90
N PRO A 658 25.20 9.15 -8.19
CA PRO A 658 26.06 8.67 -9.28
C PRO A 658 26.49 7.22 -9.04
N LEU A 659 26.32 6.35 -10.03
CA LEU A 659 26.69 4.92 -9.92
C LEU A 659 28.18 4.73 -9.60
N ALA A 660 29.03 5.62 -10.12
CA ALA A 660 30.47 5.62 -9.83
C ALA A 660 30.78 5.81 -8.33
N ASP A 661 29.95 6.56 -7.59
CA ASP A 661 30.16 6.84 -6.17
C ASP A 661 29.70 5.69 -5.25
N LEU A 662 29.08 4.65 -5.82
CA LEU A 662 28.67 3.46 -5.06
C LEU A 662 29.83 2.49 -4.84
N PHE A 663 30.86 2.54 -5.68
CA PHE A 663 32.02 1.66 -5.63
C PHE A 663 33.27 2.44 -5.24
N ALA A 664 34.13 1.84 -4.42
CA ALA A 664 35.38 2.39 -3.89
C ALA A 664 36.56 1.47 -4.18
#